data_AF-A0A091IWP7-F1
#
_entry.id   AF-A0A091IWP7-F1
#
_cell.length_a   1.000
_cell.length_b   1.000
_cell.length_c   1.000
_cell.angle_alpha   90.00
_cell.angle_beta   90.00
_cell.angle_gamma   90.00
#
_symmetry.space_group_name_H-M   'P 1'
#
loop_
_entity.id
_entity.type
_entity.pdbx_description
1 polymer ?
#
loop_
_entity_poly.entity_id
_entity_poly.type
_entity_poly.pdbx_seq_one_letter_code
_entity_poly.pdbx_strand_id
1 'polypeptide(L)'
;RFLLSGNLHGGSVVASYPYDDSPTHKPTGVYSKSADDEVFKYLAKAYASHHPIMRTGKPNCPGEEGETFQDGITNGAQWYDVEGGMQDYNYVWANCFEITLELSCCKYPPTSELEWENNRDSLLAFIEQVHIGVKGFVRDAVTGAGLENATIVVAGIAHNITAGKYGDYHRLLVPGTYNVTAVVMGYMPVTRENIEVKEGAATEVDFSLQPTVMPPALNVTQFTATPAPVSTITPTPAQAEAPSPTSLHQPIQPVDFRHHHFSDMEIFLRRYASEYPNITRLYSVGKSVELRELYVMEISDNPGIHEPGEPEFKYIGNMHGNEVVGRELLLNLIEYLCKNFGTDPEVTDLVQSTRIHIMPSMNPDGYEKSQEGDRGGTVGRNNSNNYDLNRNFPDQFFHVADPPQPETLAVMSWLKIYPFVLSANLHGGSLVVNYPFDDDEQGIAIYSKSPDDAVFQQLALSYSKENTKMYQGSPCKDMYPTEYFPHGITNGAQWYNVPGGMQDWNYLHTNCFEVTIELGCVKYPKAEELPKYWEQNRRSLLQFMKQVHRGVWGFVLDAVDKRGILNATISVADINHPVTTYKDGDYWRLLVQGTYKITASARGYDPVTKTVEVGSKGGVQVNFTLSRTDIKVEEGKVPVLNTPDTSDPNEKEFETLIKDLSAENGLERLLLTSSGDVSPYRYRPYKDLSEFLRGLYLNYPHITNLTSLGQSVEFRQIWSLEISNKPNQSEPEEPKIRFVAGIHGNAPVGTELLLALAEFLCMNYKKNAAVTKLIDRTRIVIVPSLNPDGREIAQERGCTSKMGQTNAHGRDLDTDFSSNYSRYSGTQEPETKAIIENLILKQDFSLSVALDGGSLLVTYPYDKPAQTVENKETLKHLASLYANNHPLMHLGQPGCPNKSDENIPGGVIRGSEWHSHLGSMKDFSVTFGHCPEITVYTSCCYFPSAGQLPGLWADHRKSLLSMLVEVHKGVHGFVQDKSGKPISKATIVLNEGLRVYTKEGGYFHVLLAPGLHNINAIADGYQQKHVKVFVRHDAPSSVFIVFDTENRIFGLPRELVVTVAGASMSALVLTACIIWCVCSIKSNRHKDGFHRLRQHHDDYEDEIRMMSTGSKKSLLSHEFQDETDTEEETLYSSKH
;
A
#
# COMPACT_ATOMS: atom_id res chain seq x y z
N ARG A 1 -12.09 4.85 12.45
CA ARG A 1 -11.54 3.77 13.31
C ARG A 1 -12.70 2.81 13.62
N PHE A 2 -12.45 1.51 13.76
CA PHE A 2 -13.48 0.56 14.19
C PHE A 2 -13.69 0.70 15.70
N LEU A 3 -14.94 0.68 16.16
CA LEU A 3 -15.29 0.87 17.57
C LEU A 3 -15.69 -0.44 18.26
N LEU A 4 -16.44 -1.28 17.55
CA LEU A 4 -16.99 -2.54 18.02
C LEU A 4 -16.74 -3.61 16.94
N SER A 5 -16.31 -4.80 17.36
CA SER A 5 -16.01 -5.95 16.51
C SER A 5 -16.58 -7.23 17.12
N GLY A 6 -16.97 -8.17 16.26
CA GLY A 6 -17.46 -9.49 16.66
C GLY A 6 -16.79 -10.57 15.82
N ASN A 7 -16.03 -11.45 16.47
CA ASN A 7 -15.34 -12.56 15.81
C ASN A 7 -16.23 -13.81 15.85
N LEU A 8 -16.56 -14.39 14.69
CA LEU A 8 -17.56 -15.46 14.60
C LEU A 8 -16.88 -16.83 14.53
N HIS A 9 -17.17 -17.70 15.50
CA HIS A 9 -16.61 -19.04 15.63
C HIS A 9 -17.71 -20.11 15.67
N GLY A 10 -17.28 -21.36 15.56
CA GLY A 10 -18.12 -22.51 15.82
C GLY A 10 -17.36 -23.52 16.67
N GLY A 11 -18.09 -24.42 17.31
CA GLY A 11 -17.57 -25.42 18.24
C GLY A 11 -18.33 -25.44 19.57
N SER A 12 -18.94 -24.31 19.95
CA SER A 12 -19.89 -24.25 21.07
C SER A 12 -20.96 -23.17 20.79
N VAL A 13 -21.78 -22.83 21.79
CA VAL A 13 -22.79 -21.76 21.70
C VAL A 13 -22.71 -20.83 22.91
N VAL A 14 -21.86 -19.79 22.81
CA VAL A 14 -21.54 -18.83 23.88
C VAL A 14 -20.95 -17.53 23.31
N ALA A 15 -21.15 -16.40 24.00
CA ALA A 15 -20.40 -15.17 23.73
C ALA A 15 -19.21 -15.02 24.70
N SER A 16 -17.99 -15.09 24.17
CA SER A 16 -16.74 -14.95 24.92
C SER A 16 -16.23 -13.52 24.90
N TYR A 17 -15.87 -12.98 26.07
CA TYR A 17 -15.37 -11.62 26.24
C TYR A 17 -13.96 -11.58 26.85
N PRO A 18 -13.16 -10.52 26.60
CA PRO A 18 -11.75 -10.48 26.96
C PRO A 18 -11.53 -10.37 28.48
N TYR A 19 -10.34 -10.70 28.99
CA TYR A 19 -9.19 -11.20 28.22
C TYR A 19 -9.27 -12.71 27.92
N ASP A 20 -8.74 -13.10 26.76
CA ASP A 20 -8.55 -14.51 26.35
C ASP A 20 -7.29 -15.11 26.98
N ASP A 21 -6.31 -14.28 27.32
CA ASP A 21 -5.10 -14.67 28.05
C ASP A 21 -5.20 -14.37 29.56
N SER A 22 -4.70 -15.28 30.40
CA SER A 22 -4.53 -15.05 31.84
C SER A 22 -3.06 -14.83 32.20
N PRO A 23 -2.75 -13.99 33.21
CA PRO A 23 -1.37 -13.80 33.68
C PRO A 23 -0.67 -15.08 34.19
N THR A 24 -1.43 -16.17 34.37
CA THR A 24 -0.92 -17.46 34.84
C THR A 24 -0.80 -18.52 33.75
N HIS A 25 -1.26 -18.23 32.52
CA HIS A 25 -1.31 -19.12 31.36
C HIS A 25 -1.79 -20.54 31.72
N LYS A 26 -2.82 -20.62 32.56
CA LYS A 26 -3.38 -21.91 32.94
C LYS A 26 -4.39 -22.31 31.87
N PRO A 27 -4.38 -23.56 31.38
CA PRO A 27 -5.18 -23.95 30.22
C PRO A 27 -6.68 -23.63 30.31
N THR A 28 -7.28 -23.68 31.50
CA THR A 28 -8.69 -23.33 31.73
C THR A 28 -8.93 -22.82 33.16
N GLY A 29 -10.06 -22.15 33.38
CA GLY A 29 -10.61 -21.87 34.72
C GLY A 29 -10.05 -20.64 35.43
N VAL A 30 -9.34 -19.75 34.73
CA VAL A 30 -8.79 -18.51 35.31
C VAL A 30 -9.51 -17.29 34.74
N TYR A 31 -10.24 -16.57 35.58
CA TYR A 31 -10.88 -15.32 35.17
C TYR A 31 -9.82 -14.21 34.98
N SER A 32 -9.74 -13.65 33.77
CA SER A 32 -8.82 -12.56 33.43
C SER A 32 -9.58 -11.25 33.19
N LYS A 33 -9.58 -10.38 34.20
CA LYS A 33 -10.39 -9.15 34.21
C LYS A 33 -9.77 -8.04 33.37
N SER A 34 -10.51 -7.53 32.38
CA SER A 34 -10.14 -6.34 31.61
C SER A 34 -10.49 -5.03 32.33
N ALA A 35 -9.94 -3.89 31.89
CA ALA A 35 -10.25 -2.59 32.49
C ALA A 35 -11.71 -2.17 32.22
N ASP A 36 -12.26 -2.56 31.07
CA ASP A 36 -13.66 -2.36 30.66
C ASP A 36 -14.53 -3.62 30.84
N ASP A 37 -14.20 -4.48 31.80
CA ASP A 37 -14.86 -5.78 32.05
C ASP A 37 -16.40 -5.71 32.07
N GLU A 38 -16.97 -4.67 32.67
CA GLU A 38 -18.42 -4.48 32.73
C GLU A 38 -19.03 -4.09 31.37
N VAL A 39 -18.31 -3.33 30.54
CA VAL A 39 -18.73 -3.02 29.16
C VAL A 39 -18.70 -4.30 28.33
N PHE A 40 -17.65 -5.09 28.45
CA PHE A 40 -17.52 -6.37 27.74
C PHE A 40 -18.58 -7.38 28.11
N LYS A 41 -18.92 -7.52 29.40
CA LYS A 41 -20.07 -8.32 29.83
C LYS A 41 -21.37 -7.79 29.25
N TYR A 42 -21.56 -6.46 29.24
CA TYR A 42 -22.77 -5.85 28.68
C TYR A 42 -22.91 -6.14 27.18
N LEU A 43 -21.82 -6.02 26.42
CA LEU A 43 -21.76 -6.33 24.99
C LEU A 43 -22.02 -7.82 24.70
N ALA A 44 -21.38 -8.72 25.45
CA ALA A 44 -21.61 -10.16 25.31
C ALA A 44 -23.05 -10.54 25.67
N LYS A 45 -23.64 -9.92 26.70
CA LYS A 45 -25.05 -10.13 27.08
C LYS A 45 -26.02 -9.63 26.03
N ALA A 46 -25.74 -8.51 25.39
CA ALA A 46 -26.59 -7.96 24.32
C ALA A 46 -26.78 -8.99 23.19
N TYR A 47 -25.73 -9.73 22.84
CA TYR A 47 -25.82 -10.85 21.90
C TYR A 47 -26.52 -12.07 22.53
N ALA A 48 -26.02 -12.54 23.67
CA ALA A 48 -26.45 -13.80 24.28
C ALA A 48 -27.94 -13.80 24.68
N SER A 49 -28.48 -12.67 25.16
CA SER A 49 -29.88 -12.57 25.58
C SER A 49 -30.88 -12.66 24.42
N HIS A 50 -30.45 -12.28 23.22
CA HIS A 50 -31.26 -12.33 22.01
C HIS A 50 -31.11 -13.66 21.27
N HIS A 51 -30.06 -14.44 21.55
CA HIS A 51 -29.88 -15.77 20.98
C HIS A 51 -30.77 -16.82 21.70
N PRO A 52 -31.55 -17.65 20.99
CA PRO A 52 -32.46 -18.63 21.62
C PRO A 52 -31.76 -19.67 22.50
N ILE A 53 -30.55 -20.09 22.11
CA ILE A 53 -29.74 -21.09 22.82
C ILE A 53 -28.85 -20.45 23.89
N MET A 54 -27.97 -19.49 23.54
CA MET A 54 -27.04 -18.86 24.52
C MET A 54 -27.77 -18.34 25.77
N ARG A 55 -28.93 -17.69 25.64
CA ARG A 55 -29.70 -17.17 26.78
C ARG A 55 -30.05 -18.21 27.86
N THR A 56 -30.06 -19.49 27.50
CA THR A 56 -30.34 -20.59 28.44
C THR A 56 -29.13 -20.94 29.31
N GLY A 57 -27.94 -20.52 28.89
CA GLY A 57 -26.66 -20.86 29.51
C GLY A 57 -26.25 -22.32 29.37
N LYS A 58 -26.96 -23.10 28.55
CA LYS A 58 -26.71 -24.52 28.32
C LYS A 58 -26.71 -24.82 26.82
N PRO A 59 -25.53 -24.81 26.16
CA PRO A 59 -25.42 -25.03 24.72
C PRO A 59 -25.86 -26.44 24.31
N ASN A 60 -25.69 -27.44 25.17
CA ASN A 60 -26.03 -28.86 24.93
C ASN A 60 -25.42 -29.42 23.64
N CYS A 61 -24.15 -29.10 23.37
CA CYS A 61 -23.46 -29.60 22.19
C CYS A 61 -23.16 -31.11 22.29
N PRO A 62 -23.33 -31.89 21.21
CA PRO A 62 -23.04 -33.32 21.23
C PRO A 62 -21.57 -33.59 21.58
N GLY A 63 -21.33 -34.35 22.65
CA GLY A 63 -19.98 -34.64 23.16
C GLY A 63 -19.50 -33.72 24.29
N GLU A 64 -20.18 -32.59 24.51
CA GLU A 64 -19.84 -31.57 25.53
C GLU A 64 -21.09 -31.23 26.39
N GLU A 65 -21.85 -32.26 26.78
CA GLU A 65 -23.12 -32.13 27.51
C GLU A 65 -22.99 -31.46 28.90
N GLY A 66 -21.75 -31.36 29.41
CA GLY A 66 -21.41 -30.74 30.68
C GLY A 66 -21.11 -29.24 30.62
N GLU A 67 -21.01 -28.63 29.43
CA GLU A 67 -20.73 -27.20 29.31
C GLU A 67 -21.88 -26.34 29.82
N THR A 68 -21.58 -25.37 30.68
CA THR A 68 -22.54 -24.39 31.18
C THR A 68 -21.93 -23.00 31.25
N PHE A 69 -22.60 -22.00 30.67
CA PHE A 69 -22.17 -20.61 30.63
C PHE A 69 -23.26 -19.73 31.24
N GLN A 70 -23.02 -19.19 32.44
CA GLN A 70 -24.00 -18.34 33.10
C GLN A 70 -24.34 -17.12 32.22
N ASP A 71 -25.64 -16.84 32.05
CA ASP A 71 -26.17 -15.79 31.16
C ASP A 71 -25.79 -15.95 29.66
N GLY A 72 -25.22 -17.09 29.26
CA GLY A 72 -24.78 -17.34 27.88
C GLY A 72 -23.47 -16.66 27.49
N ILE A 73 -22.70 -16.19 28.47
CA ILE A 73 -21.42 -15.50 28.26
C ILE A 73 -20.30 -16.17 29.05
N THR A 74 -19.05 -15.97 28.63
CA THR A 74 -17.87 -16.38 29.39
C THR A 74 -16.72 -15.40 29.22
N ASN A 75 -15.85 -15.29 30.21
CA ASN A 75 -14.53 -14.69 29.99
C ASN A 75 -13.66 -15.71 29.23
N GLY A 76 -12.89 -15.24 28.24
CA GLY A 76 -12.10 -16.10 27.36
C GLY A 76 -11.12 -16.98 28.13
N ALA A 77 -10.23 -16.38 28.91
CA ALA A 77 -9.25 -17.11 29.72
C ALA A 77 -9.89 -18.04 30.77
N GLN A 78 -11.10 -17.71 31.24
CA GLN A 78 -11.84 -18.58 32.15
C GLN A 78 -12.30 -19.86 31.45
N TRP A 79 -12.67 -19.77 30.17
CA TRP A 79 -13.10 -20.92 29.39
C TRP A 79 -11.89 -21.74 28.94
N TYR A 80 -11.00 -21.14 28.15
CA TYR A 80 -9.68 -21.68 27.85
C TYR A 80 -8.73 -20.54 27.46
N ASP A 81 -7.52 -20.62 27.98
CA ASP A 81 -6.50 -19.59 27.83
C ASP A 81 -5.89 -19.59 26.41
N VAL A 82 -5.84 -18.42 25.77
CA VAL A 82 -5.32 -18.23 24.42
C VAL A 82 -4.33 -17.07 24.39
N GLU A 83 -3.04 -17.40 24.41
CA GLU A 83 -1.96 -16.44 24.22
C GLU A 83 -2.03 -15.80 22.82
N GLY A 84 -2.01 -14.46 22.76
CA GLY A 84 -2.00 -13.71 21.50
C GLY A 84 -3.33 -13.66 20.75
N GLY A 85 -4.46 -13.81 21.46
CA GLY A 85 -5.80 -13.71 20.87
C GLY A 85 -6.06 -12.36 20.17
N MET A 86 -6.76 -12.42 19.02
CA MET A 86 -7.16 -11.23 18.24
C MET A 86 -8.04 -10.27 19.07
N GLN A 87 -8.88 -10.84 19.91
CA GLN A 87 -9.80 -10.14 20.80
C GLN A 87 -9.03 -9.24 21.81
N ASP A 88 -7.97 -9.76 22.41
CA ASP A 88 -7.10 -9.03 23.33
C ASP A 88 -6.30 -7.94 22.61
N TYR A 89 -5.76 -8.26 21.43
CA TYR A 89 -5.02 -7.31 20.61
C TYR A 89 -5.87 -6.10 20.20
N ASN A 90 -7.10 -6.34 19.72
CA ASN A 90 -7.99 -5.28 19.26
C ASN A 90 -8.39 -4.32 20.39
N TYR A 91 -8.61 -4.84 21.59
CA TYR A 91 -8.91 -4.01 22.76
C TYR A 91 -7.69 -3.19 23.22
N VAL A 92 -6.51 -3.80 23.32
CA VAL A 92 -5.31 -3.13 23.86
C VAL A 92 -4.69 -2.14 22.87
N TRP A 93 -4.63 -2.50 21.57
CA TRP A 93 -3.81 -1.77 20.60
C TRP A 93 -4.62 -1.01 19.53
N ALA A 94 -5.85 -1.45 19.22
CA ALA A 94 -6.63 -0.90 18.11
C ALA A 94 -7.78 0.04 18.54
N ASN A 95 -7.97 0.28 19.84
CA ASN A 95 -9.12 1.01 20.41
C ASN A 95 -10.48 0.42 19.97
N CYS A 96 -10.55 -0.89 19.72
CA CYS A 96 -11.72 -1.59 19.22
C CYS A 96 -12.20 -2.62 20.24
N PHE A 97 -13.46 -2.55 20.65
CA PHE A 97 -14.05 -3.51 21.57
C PHE A 97 -14.44 -4.76 20.80
N GLU A 98 -13.74 -5.87 21.02
CA GLU A 98 -14.03 -7.14 20.36
C GLU A 98 -14.60 -8.19 21.32
N ILE A 99 -15.62 -8.93 20.86
CA ILE A 99 -16.06 -10.18 21.49
C ILE A 99 -16.02 -11.34 20.50
N THR A 100 -15.81 -12.55 21.00
CA THR A 100 -15.89 -13.78 20.22
C THR A 100 -17.28 -14.40 20.39
N LEU A 101 -17.91 -14.81 19.30
CA LEU A 101 -19.27 -15.32 19.25
C LEU A 101 -19.25 -16.75 18.67
N GLU A 102 -19.45 -17.73 19.52
CA GLU A 102 -19.54 -19.14 19.15
C GLU A 102 -20.99 -19.44 18.72
N LEU A 103 -21.21 -19.61 17.42
CA LEU A 103 -22.55 -19.55 16.84
C LEU A 103 -23.26 -20.90 16.75
N SER A 104 -22.50 -22.00 16.79
CA SER A 104 -23.00 -23.35 16.55
C SER A 104 -22.10 -24.43 17.16
N CYS A 105 -22.70 -25.52 17.65
CA CYS A 105 -21.97 -26.69 18.14
C CYS A 105 -21.14 -27.39 17.05
N CYS A 106 -21.53 -27.25 15.78
CA CYS A 106 -20.78 -27.81 14.66
C CYS A 106 -19.91 -26.71 14.02
N LYS A 107 -18.60 -26.96 13.88
CA LYS A 107 -17.68 -26.06 13.17
C LYS A 107 -17.97 -25.98 11.66
N TYR A 108 -18.63 -27.00 11.12
CA TYR A 108 -18.95 -27.11 9.69
C TYR A 108 -20.33 -27.77 9.50
N PRO A 109 -21.43 -27.04 9.79
CA PRO A 109 -22.78 -27.61 9.69
C PRO A 109 -23.16 -27.86 8.21
N PRO A 110 -23.97 -28.90 7.93
CA PRO A 110 -24.53 -29.10 6.59
C PRO A 110 -25.45 -27.94 6.21
N THR A 111 -25.66 -27.70 4.91
CA THR A 111 -26.45 -26.55 4.39
C THR A 111 -27.85 -26.44 4.99
N SER A 112 -28.47 -27.55 5.38
CA SER A 112 -29.80 -27.60 6.00
C SER A 112 -29.82 -27.13 7.47
N GLU A 113 -28.65 -27.03 8.11
CA GLU A 113 -28.47 -26.70 9.54
C GLU A 113 -27.74 -25.35 9.71
N LEU A 114 -27.87 -24.45 8.73
CA LEU A 114 -27.32 -23.09 8.85
C LEU A 114 -28.11 -22.29 9.90
N GLU A 115 -27.40 -21.83 10.92
CA GLU A 115 -27.96 -21.23 12.15
C GLU A 115 -28.32 -19.73 12.02
N TRP A 116 -28.72 -19.27 10.84
CA TRP A 116 -29.03 -17.85 10.59
C TRP A 116 -30.17 -17.34 11.46
N GLU A 117 -31.29 -18.08 11.53
CA GLU A 117 -32.48 -17.63 12.27
C GLU A 117 -32.22 -17.49 13.78
N ASN A 118 -31.32 -18.29 14.34
CA ASN A 118 -30.93 -18.20 15.75
C ASN A 118 -30.03 -17.00 16.06
N ASN A 119 -29.27 -16.53 15.07
CA ASN A 119 -28.27 -15.49 15.23
C ASN A 119 -28.72 -14.11 14.71
N ARG A 120 -29.74 -14.03 13.85
CA ARG A 120 -30.19 -12.78 13.20
C ARG A 120 -30.45 -11.67 14.21
N ASP A 121 -31.31 -11.91 15.18
CA ASP A 121 -31.73 -10.86 16.12
C ASP A 121 -30.59 -10.48 17.08
N SER A 122 -29.72 -11.44 17.43
CA SER A 122 -28.53 -11.24 18.25
C SER A 122 -27.46 -10.38 17.56
N LEU A 123 -27.22 -10.64 16.26
CA LEU A 123 -26.30 -9.84 15.44
C LEU A 123 -26.77 -8.40 15.33
N LEU A 124 -28.07 -8.18 15.12
CA LEU A 124 -28.66 -6.83 15.10
C LEU A 124 -28.51 -6.14 16.46
N ALA A 125 -28.89 -6.81 17.55
CA ALA A 125 -28.78 -6.27 18.90
C ALA A 125 -27.33 -5.92 19.29
N PHE A 126 -26.35 -6.69 18.80
CA PHE A 126 -24.93 -6.42 19.01
C PHE A 126 -24.43 -5.22 18.19
N ILE A 127 -24.79 -5.14 16.91
CA ILE A 127 -24.44 -3.98 16.06
C ILE A 127 -25.00 -2.68 16.64
N GLU A 128 -26.22 -2.71 17.18
CA GLU A 128 -26.83 -1.55 17.86
C GLU A 128 -25.98 -1.02 19.01
N GLN A 129 -25.17 -1.86 19.67
CA GLN A 129 -24.31 -1.45 20.77
C GLN A 129 -23.19 -0.49 20.34
N VAL A 130 -22.88 -0.39 19.04
CA VAL A 130 -21.92 0.62 18.54
C VAL A 130 -22.38 2.05 18.86
N HIS A 131 -23.66 2.24 19.14
CA HIS A 131 -24.25 3.55 19.37
C HIS A 131 -24.32 3.97 20.85
N ILE A 132 -23.85 3.18 21.81
CA ILE A 132 -23.94 3.50 23.26
C ILE A 132 -22.74 4.30 23.78
N GLY A 133 -22.81 4.75 25.03
CA GLY A 133 -21.68 5.40 25.72
C GLY A 133 -21.65 6.92 25.57
N VAL A 134 -20.48 7.47 25.25
CA VAL A 134 -20.26 8.92 25.09
C VAL A 134 -19.56 9.19 23.75
N LYS A 135 -20.01 10.21 23.03
CA LYS A 135 -19.39 10.64 21.76
C LYS A 135 -19.33 12.16 21.68
N GLY A 136 -18.47 12.70 20.82
CA GLY A 136 -18.42 14.14 20.56
C GLY A 136 -17.13 14.56 19.88
N PHE A 137 -16.83 15.85 19.94
CA PHE A 137 -15.63 16.44 19.38
C PHE A 137 -14.76 17.07 20.47
N VAL A 138 -13.46 16.89 20.34
CA VAL A 138 -12.45 17.66 21.06
C VAL A 138 -11.95 18.75 20.10
N ARG A 139 -12.11 20.01 20.48
CA ARG A 139 -11.78 21.17 19.65
C ARG A 139 -10.89 22.16 20.38
N ASP A 140 -10.07 22.85 19.60
CA ASP A 140 -9.37 24.04 20.04
C ASP A 140 -10.39 25.16 20.31
N ALA A 141 -10.35 25.73 21.52
CA ALA A 141 -11.24 26.81 21.93
C ALA A 141 -10.99 28.15 21.21
N VAL A 142 -9.82 28.35 20.61
CA VAL A 142 -9.43 29.57 19.91
C VAL A 142 -9.74 29.45 18.41
N THR A 143 -9.30 28.36 17.78
CA THR A 143 -9.44 28.20 16.31
C THR A 143 -10.71 27.45 15.90
N GLY A 144 -11.34 26.72 16.81
CA GLY A 144 -12.48 25.83 16.51
C GLY A 144 -12.10 24.56 15.75
N ALA A 145 -10.81 24.35 15.46
CA ALA A 145 -10.29 23.18 14.77
C ALA A 145 -10.42 21.93 15.66
N GLY A 146 -10.63 20.78 15.03
CA GLY A 146 -10.63 19.49 15.71
C GLY A 146 -9.24 19.08 16.17
N LEU A 147 -9.11 18.56 17.39
CA LEU A 147 -7.85 18.13 17.97
C LEU A 147 -7.67 16.62 17.79
N GLU A 148 -6.85 16.26 16.81
CA GLU A 148 -6.50 14.86 16.53
C GLU A 148 -5.74 14.21 17.70
N ASN A 149 -5.97 12.91 17.90
CA ASN A 149 -5.33 12.09 18.94
C ASN A 149 -5.55 12.60 20.38
N ALA A 150 -6.60 13.38 20.63
CA ALA A 150 -7.04 13.72 21.97
C ALA A 150 -7.36 12.46 22.79
N THR A 151 -6.72 12.31 23.94
CA THR A 151 -6.96 11.20 24.85
C THR A 151 -8.22 11.46 25.67
N ILE A 152 -9.15 10.51 25.63
CA ILE A 152 -10.37 10.53 26.42
C ILE A 152 -10.18 9.58 27.59
N VAL A 153 -10.13 10.15 28.79
CA VAL A 153 -9.90 9.43 30.06
C VAL A 153 -11.20 9.38 30.83
N VAL A 154 -11.60 8.18 31.27
CA VAL A 154 -12.80 7.99 32.10
C VAL A 154 -12.37 7.65 33.51
N ALA A 155 -12.77 8.45 34.49
CA ALA A 155 -12.39 8.23 35.88
C ALA A 155 -12.82 6.84 36.36
N GLY A 156 -11.87 6.09 36.93
CA GLY A 156 -12.10 4.74 37.46
C GLY A 156 -11.97 3.60 36.44
N ILE A 157 -11.73 3.90 35.16
CA ILE A 157 -11.48 2.89 34.12
C ILE A 157 -10.03 3.04 33.63
N ALA A 158 -9.22 2.00 33.82
CA ALA A 158 -7.79 1.99 33.48
C ALA A 158 -7.52 1.67 32.00
N HIS A 159 -8.33 2.23 31.10
CA HIS A 159 -8.18 2.12 29.65
C HIS A 159 -8.71 3.39 28.98
N ASN A 160 -7.89 3.98 28.11
CA ASN A 160 -8.15 5.26 27.47
C ASN A 160 -8.30 5.06 25.96
N ILE A 161 -9.08 5.92 25.31
CA ILE A 161 -9.20 5.95 23.84
C ILE A 161 -8.66 7.26 23.28
N THR A 162 -8.42 7.32 21.98
CA THR A 162 -7.98 8.54 21.29
C THR A 162 -8.94 8.99 20.19
N ALA A 163 -9.10 10.32 20.06
CA ALA A 163 -9.90 10.96 19.03
C ALA A 163 -9.29 10.81 17.62
N GLY A 164 -10.15 10.83 16.60
CA GLY A 164 -9.80 10.80 15.19
C GLY A 164 -9.28 12.12 14.64
N LYS A 165 -9.01 12.15 13.34
CA LYS A 165 -8.37 13.28 12.63
C LYS A 165 -9.09 14.62 12.80
N TYR A 166 -10.40 14.61 12.98
CA TYR A 166 -11.21 15.82 13.14
C TYR A 166 -11.57 16.10 14.60
N GLY A 167 -10.89 15.45 15.55
CA GLY A 167 -11.19 15.51 16.98
C GLY A 167 -12.45 14.74 17.37
N ASP A 168 -13.07 13.99 16.47
CA ASP A 168 -14.21 13.12 16.74
C ASP A 168 -13.79 11.92 17.60
N TYR A 169 -14.57 11.61 18.64
CA TYR A 169 -14.33 10.45 19.49
C TYR A 169 -15.63 9.74 19.84
N HIS A 170 -15.53 8.44 20.13
CA HIS A 170 -16.63 7.63 20.64
C HIS A 170 -16.09 6.61 21.66
N ARG A 171 -16.57 6.72 22.91
CA ARG A 171 -16.21 5.87 24.05
C ARG A 171 -17.41 5.03 24.47
N LEU A 172 -17.35 3.71 24.27
CA LEU A 172 -18.37 2.80 24.79
C LEU A 172 -18.32 2.78 26.33
N LEU A 173 -19.48 2.99 26.95
CA LEU A 173 -19.69 2.93 28.40
C LEU A 173 -21.08 2.35 28.65
N VAL A 174 -21.22 1.59 29.74
CA VAL A 174 -22.53 1.12 30.20
C VAL A 174 -23.32 2.26 30.85
N PRO A 175 -24.65 2.13 31.02
CA PRO A 175 -25.45 3.15 31.70
C PRO A 175 -24.91 3.45 33.11
N GLY A 176 -24.70 4.73 33.41
CA GLY A 176 -24.03 5.14 34.64
C GLY A 176 -23.66 6.63 34.64
N THR A 177 -23.02 7.08 35.72
CA THR A 177 -22.53 8.46 35.83
C THR A 177 -21.01 8.47 35.83
N TYR A 178 -20.41 9.22 34.90
CA TYR A 178 -18.97 9.21 34.66
C TYR A 178 -18.38 10.62 34.69
N ASN A 179 -17.13 10.71 35.13
CA ASN A 179 -16.31 11.89 34.94
C ASN A 179 -15.35 11.62 33.78
N VAL A 180 -15.47 12.39 32.70
CA VAL A 180 -14.68 12.20 31.48
C VAL A 180 -13.79 13.41 31.29
N THR A 181 -12.50 13.14 31.07
CA THR A 181 -11.49 14.17 30.85
C THR A 181 -10.94 14.03 29.43
N ALA A 182 -10.99 15.11 28.66
CA ALA A 182 -10.26 15.20 27.40
C ALA A 182 -8.90 15.86 27.65
N VAL A 183 -7.86 15.19 27.18
CA VAL A 183 -6.47 15.60 27.33
C VAL A 183 -5.81 15.61 25.96
N VAL A 184 -5.27 16.77 25.58
CA VAL A 184 -4.46 16.94 24.37
C VAL A 184 -3.20 17.68 24.78
N MET A 185 -2.06 17.23 24.27
CA MET A 185 -0.79 17.88 24.53
C MET A 185 -0.80 19.33 24.04
N GLY A 186 -0.30 20.27 24.85
CA GLY A 186 -0.32 21.71 24.54
C GLY A 186 -1.63 22.43 24.90
N TYR A 187 -2.60 21.73 25.48
CA TYR A 187 -3.87 22.29 25.93
C TYR A 187 -4.13 21.99 27.41
N MET A 188 -4.85 22.88 28.08
CA MET A 188 -5.34 22.61 29.44
C MET A 188 -6.37 21.47 29.39
N PRO A 189 -6.18 20.38 30.16
CA PRO A 189 -7.16 19.31 30.28
C PRO A 189 -8.52 19.85 30.72
N VAL A 190 -9.59 19.32 30.13
CA VAL A 190 -10.96 19.67 30.52
C VAL A 190 -11.67 18.43 31.00
N THR A 191 -12.06 18.44 32.27
CA THR A 191 -12.91 17.41 32.87
C THR A 191 -14.37 17.86 32.83
N ARG A 192 -15.23 16.97 32.33
CA ARG A 192 -16.67 17.07 32.43
C ARG A 192 -17.12 16.05 33.47
N GLU A 193 -17.67 16.55 34.58
CA GLU A 193 -18.13 15.73 35.68
C GLU A 193 -19.62 15.40 35.55
N ASN A 194 -20.02 14.29 36.16
CA ASN A 194 -21.41 13.84 36.24
C ASN A 194 -22.09 13.66 34.88
N ILE A 195 -21.37 13.15 33.88
CA ILE A 195 -21.95 12.77 32.59
C ILE A 195 -22.84 11.55 32.80
N GLU A 196 -24.14 11.73 32.57
CA GLU A 196 -25.12 10.66 32.60
C GLU A 196 -25.11 9.91 31.27
N VAL A 197 -24.63 8.67 31.29
CA VAL A 197 -24.74 7.72 30.18
C VAL A 197 -26.04 6.94 30.37
N LYS A 198 -26.92 7.00 29.37
CA LYS A 198 -28.22 6.34 29.37
C LYS A 198 -28.17 5.06 28.55
N GLU A 199 -29.16 4.20 28.75
CA GLU A 199 -29.36 3.05 27.87
C GLU A 199 -29.78 3.53 26.47
N GLY A 200 -29.17 2.96 25.43
CA GLY A 200 -29.38 3.36 24.04
C GLY A 200 -28.36 4.37 23.54
N ALA A 201 -28.81 5.43 22.85
CA ALA A 201 -27.93 6.34 22.12
C ALA A 201 -26.91 7.06 23.02
N ALA A 202 -25.68 7.18 22.52
CA ALA A 202 -24.55 7.77 23.21
C ALA A 202 -24.81 9.24 23.56
N THR A 203 -24.45 9.60 24.80
CA THR A 203 -24.52 10.99 25.28
C THR A 203 -23.49 11.84 24.55
N GLU A 204 -23.95 12.94 23.95
CA GLU A 204 -23.08 13.89 23.25
C GLU A 204 -22.34 14.80 24.24
N VAL A 205 -21.01 14.78 24.18
CA VAL A 205 -20.14 15.57 25.05
C VAL A 205 -19.02 16.16 24.20
N ASP A 206 -19.09 17.47 23.99
CA ASP A 206 -18.02 18.20 23.32
C ASP A 206 -17.04 18.80 24.34
N PHE A 207 -15.76 18.74 23.99
CA PHE A 207 -14.68 19.35 24.74
C PHE A 207 -14.09 20.49 23.94
N SER A 208 -13.97 21.65 24.58
CA SER A 208 -13.28 22.80 24.01
C SER A 208 -12.08 23.11 24.91
N LEU A 209 -10.90 22.82 24.38
CA LEU A 209 -9.66 22.86 25.11
C LEU A 209 -8.96 24.20 24.84
N GLN A 210 -8.54 24.86 25.92
CA GLN A 210 -7.78 26.11 25.83
C GLN A 210 -6.29 25.79 25.65
N PRO A 211 -5.61 26.37 24.65
CA PRO A 211 -4.16 26.24 24.53
C PRO A 211 -3.47 26.71 25.82
N THR A 212 -2.49 25.95 26.31
CA THR A 212 -1.78 26.28 27.57
C THR A 212 -0.90 27.53 27.42
N VAL A 213 -0.63 27.97 26.20
CA VAL A 213 0.04 29.23 25.87
C VAL A 213 -0.94 30.07 25.04
N MET A 214 -1.46 31.16 25.60
CA MET A 214 -2.24 32.13 24.82
C MET A 214 -1.35 32.74 23.73
N PRO A 215 -1.74 32.70 22.44
CA PRO A 215 -1.20 33.64 21.48
C PRO A 215 -1.60 35.06 21.91
N PRO A 216 -0.78 36.09 21.68
CA PRO A 216 -1.22 37.47 21.87
C PRO A 216 -2.46 37.70 21.01
N ALA A 217 -3.51 38.28 21.59
CA ALA A 217 -4.70 38.68 20.87
C ALA A 217 -4.29 39.51 19.64
N LEU A 218 -4.73 39.07 18.46
CA LEU A 218 -4.63 39.83 17.22
C LEU A 218 -5.47 41.10 17.36
N ASN A 219 -4.85 42.18 17.85
CA ASN A 219 -5.41 43.52 17.72
C ASN A 219 -5.26 43.95 16.26
N VAL A 220 -6.29 43.63 15.48
CA VAL A 220 -6.57 44.31 14.22
C VAL A 220 -6.83 45.78 14.55
N THR A 221 -5.86 46.66 14.31
CA THR A 221 -6.15 48.09 14.18
C THR A 221 -5.43 48.67 12.97
N GLN A 222 -6.27 49.25 12.11
CA GLN A 222 -5.98 49.89 10.85
C GLN A 222 -4.91 50.98 10.97
N PHE A 223 -4.06 51.03 9.93
CA PHE A 223 -3.29 52.21 9.57
C PHE A 223 -4.22 53.42 9.38
N THR A 224 -3.92 54.55 10.03
CA THR A 224 -4.06 55.89 9.43
C THR A 224 -3.27 56.99 10.18
N ALA A 225 -2.46 57.67 9.37
CA ALA A 225 -1.63 58.87 9.48
C ALA A 225 -1.85 60.00 10.53
N THR A 226 -0.69 60.52 11.01
CA THR A 226 -0.28 61.94 11.25
C THR A 226 -0.91 62.78 12.41
N PRO A 227 -0.30 63.93 12.85
CA PRO A 227 1.08 64.17 13.35
C PRO A 227 1.16 65.10 14.62
N ALA A 228 2.13 64.85 15.52
CA ALA A 228 2.84 65.84 16.40
C ALA A 228 2.03 66.76 17.39
N PRO A 229 2.65 67.59 18.27
CA PRO A 229 3.67 67.30 19.30
C PRO A 229 3.41 68.02 20.68
N VAL A 230 4.36 67.86 21.62
CA VAL A 230 4.66 68.70 22.84
C VAL A 230 3.60 68.66 23.98
N SER A 231 3.90 68.60 25.28
CA SER A 231 5.05 69.09 26.05
C SER A 231 5.14 68.43 27.44
N THR A 232 6.39 68.30 27.93
CA THR A 232 6.90 68.55 29.30
C THR A 232 6.27 67.76 30.48
N ILE A 233 6.99 67.26 31.48
CA ILE A 233 7.99 67.93 32.33
C ILE A 233 8.91 66.85 32.98
N THR A 234 10.21 67.17 33.06
CA THR A 234 11.35 66.48 33.72
C THR A 234 11.22 66.37 35.25
N PRO A 235 11.95 65.50 35.99
CA PRO A 235 13.40 65.70 36.28
C PRO A 235 14.24 64.39 36.27
N THR A 236 15.44 64.33 35.65
CA THR A 236 16.81 64.57 36.20
C THR A 236 17.25 63.67 37.39
N PRO A 237 18.55 63.35 37.55
CA PRO A 237 19.17 62.12 37.03
C PRO A 237 19.80 61.26 38.13
N ALA A 238 19.71 59.93 38.01
CA ALA A 238 20.60 59.01 38.73
C ALA A 238 21.56 58.37 37.72
N GLN A 239 22.85 58.56 37.97
CA GLN A 239 23.96 58.14 37.15
C GLN A 239 23.96 56.63 36.91
N ALA A 240 24.40 56.28 35.70
CA ALA A 240 24.76 54.94 35.31
C ALA A 240 25.87 54.38 36.21
N GLU A 241 25.60 53.22 36.81
CA GLU A 241 26.61 52.17 36.92
C GLU A 241 26.18 51.04 35.98
N ALA A 242 27.05 50.76 35.00
CA ALA A 242 26.91 49.60 34.15
C ALA A 242 27.05 48.31 34.99
N PRO A 243 26.21 47.29 34.81
CA PRO A 243 26.61 45.94 35.17
C PRO A 243 27.57 45.41 34.09
N SER A 244 28.76 45.05 34.56
CA SER A 244 29.82 44.33 33.88
C SER A 244 29.36 43.02 33.19
N PRO A 245 30.08 42.55 32.15
CA PRO A 245 29.76 41.34 31.41
C PRO A 245 30.36 40.11 32.12
N THR A 246 29.57 39.30 32.82
CA THR A 246 29.95 37.90 33.15
C THR A 246 28.79 37.12 33.76
N SER A 247 28.24 36.19 32.98
CA SER A 247 27.69 34.91 33.44
C SER A 247 27.51 34.03 32.19
N LEU A 248 28.56 33.26 31.85
CA LEU A 248 28.43 32.17 30.88
C LEU A 248 27.50 31.12 31.52
N HIS A 249 26.28 30.98 31.01
CA HIS A 249 25.41 29.86 31.38
C HIS A 249 26.16 28.57 31.01
N GLN A 250 26.43 27.70 31.98
CA GLN A 250 27.05 26.41 31.72
C GLN A 250 25.97 25.44 31.21
N PRO A 251 26.24 24.65 30.15
CA PRO A 251 25.27 23.71 29.62
C PRO A 251 24.97 22.60 30.63
N ILE A 252 23.69 22.25 30.77
CA ILE A 252 23.16 21.23 31.68
C ILE A 252 23.68 19.87 31.22
N GLN A 253 24.45 19.20 32.06
CA GLN A 253 24.96 17.86 31.76
C GLN A 253 23.91 16.78 32.06
N PRO A 254 23.96 15.63 31.37
CA PRO A 254 23.13 14.48 31.70
C PRO A 254 23.39 13.98 33.13
N VAL A 255 22.38 13.40 33.76
CA VAL A 255 22.49 12.90 35.15
C VAL A 255 22.18 11.41 35.30
N ASP A 256 21.47 10.79 34.35
CA ASP A 256 21.08 9.37 34.42
C ASP A 256 22.19 8.47 33.84
N PHE A 257 23.31 8.37 34.54
CA PHE A 257 24.43 7.51 34.14
C PHE A 257 24.29 6.11 34.72
N ARG A 258 23.72 5.21 33.91
CA ARG A 258 23.58 3.77 34.18
C ARG A 258 23.35 3.03 32.87
N HIS A 259 23.42 1.71 32.91
CA HIS A 259 23.00 0.88 31.79
C HIS A 259 21.48 0.81 31.72
N HIS A 260 20.90 1.06 30.55
CA HIS A 260 19.46 1.05 30.34
C HIS A 260 19.06 -0.20 29.57
N HIS A 261 18.49 -1.20 30.26
CA HIS A 261 17.80 -2.31 29.58
C HIS A 261 16.65 -1.82 28.71
N PHE A 262 16.15 -2.64 27.79
CA PHE A 262 15.15 -2.23 26.80
C PHE A 262 13.94 -1.54 27.44
N SER A 263 13.42 -2.09 28.55
CA SER A 263 12.30 -1.48 29.27
C SER A 263 12.64 -0.08 29.81
N ASP A 264 13.82 0.09 30.41
CA ASP A 264 14.27 1.38 30.93
C ASP A 264 14.56 2.39 29.81
N MET A 265 15.17 1.92 28.72
CA MET A 265 15.45 2.72 27.54
C MET A 265 14.15 3.21 26.90
N GLU A 266 13.14 2.35 26.79
CA GLU A 266 11.81 2.74 26.31
C GLU A 266 11.17 3.80 27.21
N ILE A 267 11.21 3.60 28.54
CA ILE A 267 10.71 4.58 29.50
C ILE A 267 11.45 5.92 29.34
N PHE A 268 12.78 5.89 29.20
CA PHE A 268 13.61 7.07 28.98
C PHE A 268 13.20 7.81 27.71
N LEU A 269 13.09 7.09 26.58
CA LEU A 269 12.73 7.69 25.30
C LEU A 269 11.32 8.28 25.33
N ARG A 270 10.34 7.56 25.88
CA ARG A 270 8.97 8.06 26.03
C ARG A 270 8.91 9.28 26.94
N ARG A 271 9.73 9.32 27.99
CA ARG A 271 9.84 10.47 28.90
C ARG A 271 10.28 11.72 28.16
N TYR A 272 11.39 11.67 27.42
CA TYR A 272 11.87 12.85 26.67
C TYR A 272 10.92 13.25 25.54
N ALA A 273 10.29 12.28 24.87
CA ALA A 273 9.24 12.57 23.89
C ALA A 273 8.03 13.30 24.51
N SER A 274 7.69 12.97 25.76
CA SER A 274 6.57 13.59 26.48
C SER A 274 6.95 14.93 27.13
N GLU A 275 8.18 15.09 27.60
CA GLU A 275 8.65 16.33 28.22
C GLU A 275 8.99 17.42 27.18
N TYR A 276 9.44 17.02 25.98
CA TYR A 276 9.91 17.94 24.93
C TYR A 276 9.21 17.70 23.57
N PRO A 277 7.87 17.65 23.50
CA PRO A 277 7.15 17.29 22.27
C PRO A 277 7.33 18.27 21.12
N ASN A 278 7.59 19.54 21.44
CA ASN A 278 7.73 20.60 20.44
C ASN A 278 9.00 20.40 19.59
N ILE A 279 9.97 19.66 20.13
CA ILE A 279 11.25 19.45 19.46
C ILE A 279 11.59 17.98 19.27
N THR A 280 10.71 17.04 19.66
CA THR A 280 11.01 15.62 19.58
C THR A 280 9.87 14.80 18.99
N ARG A 281 10.23 13.71 18.32
CA ARG A 281 9.28 12.68 17.86
C ARG A 281 9.90 11.30 18.00
N LEU A 282 9.34 10.50 18.89
CA LEU A 282 9.70 9.09 19.05
C LEU A 282 8.88 8.24 18.07
N TYR A 283 9.56 7.39 17.30
CA TYR A 283 8.93 6.40 16.44
C TYR A 283 9.75 5.10 16.40
N SER A 284 9.18 4.05 15.82
CA SER A 284 9.87 2.78 15.57
C SER A 284 10.04 2.57 14.07
N VAL A 285 11.18 2.03 13.64
CA VAL A 285 11.43 1.69 12.23
C VAL A 285 11.09 0.25 11.89
N GLY A 286 10.78 -0.56 12.90
CA GLY A 286 10.55 -2.00 12.78
C GLY A 286 10.77 -2.69 14.13
N LYS A 287 10.76 -4.01 14.12
CA LYS A 287 10.96 -4.82 15.32
C LYS A 287 12.17 -5.74 15.12
N SER A 288 12.85 -6.05 16.22
CA SER A 288 13.85 -7.12 16.28
C SER A 288 13.20 -8.50 16.12
N VAL A 289 14.03 -9.55 16.07
CA VAL A 289 13.57 -10.95 16.05
C VAL A 289 12.68 -11.27 17.26
N GLU A 290 13.03 -10.78 18.46
CA GLU A 290 12.26 -10.94 19.70
C GLU A 290 11.20 -9.85 19.90
N LEU A 291 10.75 -9.21 18.82
CA LEU A 291 9.64 -8.25 18.77
C LEU A 291 9.86 -6.93 19.53
N ARG A 292 11.12 -6.61 19.87
CA ARG A 292 11.48 -5.33 20.50
C ARG A 292 11.50 -4.22 19.46
N GLU A 293 10.96 -3.06 19.81
CA GLU A 293 10.93 -1.91 18.90
C GLU A 293 12.33 -1.38 18.61
N LEU A 294 12.59 -1.06 17.33
CA LEU A 294 13.80 -0.35 16.90
C LEU A 294 13.52 1.15 16.97
N TYR A 295 13.56 1.69 18.19
CA TYR A 295 13.22 3.07 18.46
C TYR A 295 14.23 4.06 17.86
N VAL A 296 13.67 5.16 17.35
CA VAL A 296 14.41 6.34 16.91
C VAL A 296 13.79 7.58 17.54
N MET A 297 14.63 8.39 18.18
CA MET A 297 14.27 9.73 18.64
C MET A 297 14.67 10.75 17.59
N GLU A 298 13.68 11.37 16.96
CA GLU A 298 13.87 12.55 16.13
C GLU A 298 13.93 13.80 17.00
N ILE A 299 14.85 14.71 16.71
CA ILE A 299 15.03 16.00 17.37
C ILE A 299 15.23 17.10 16.32
N SER A 300 14.31 18.05 16.23
CA SER A 300 14.29 19.23 15.33
C SER A 300 13.29 20.23 15.92
N ASP A 301 13.33 21.51 15.55
CA ASP A 301 12.26 22.45 15.92
C ASP A 301 10.94 22.23 15.16
N ASN A 302 10.93 21.40 14.12
CA ASN A 302 9.74 20.97 13.38
C ASN A 302 9.63 19.43 13.25
N PRO A 303 9.47 18.68 14.36
CA PRO A 303 9.50 17.23 14.33
C PRO A 303 8.32 16.63 13.54
N GLY A 304 8.61 15.63 12.72
CA GLY A 304 7.69 14.88 11.86
C GLY A 304 7.69 15.31 10.40
N ILE A 305 8.30 16.45 10.07
CA ILE A 305 8.28 17.03 8.72
C ILE A 305 9.71 17.29 8.27
N HIS A 306 10.00 16.98 7.00
CA HIS A 306 11.24 17.39 6.37
C HIS A 306 11.06 18.82 5.83
N GLU A 307 11.91 19.75 6.25
CA GLU A 307 11.89 21.13 5.76
C GLU A 307 12.86 21.32 4.58
N PRO A 308 12.42 21.95 3.46
CA PRO A 308 13.28 22.09 2.29
C PRO A 308 14.58 22.84 2.59
N GLY A 309 15.72 22.20 2.34
CA GLY A 309 17.05 22.74 2.63
C GLY A 309 17.60 22.44 4.04
N GLU A 310 16.80 21.88 4.94
CA GLU A 310 17.26 21.37 6.24
C GLU A 310 17.86 19.95 6.09
N PRO A 311 19.16 19.74 6.40
CA PRO A 311 19.77 18.43 6.27
C PRO A 311 19.30 17.44 7.34
N GLU A 312 19.09 16.20 6.90
CA GLU A 312 18.80 15.07 7.78
C GLU A 312 20.09 14.40 8.26
N PHE A 313 20.26 14.29 9.57
CA PHE A 313 21.39 13.64 10.22
C PHE A 313 20.93 12.41 11.01
N LYS A 314 21.78 11.36 11.11
CA LYS A 314 21.48 10.24 12.02
C LYS A 314 22.67 9.67 12.80
N TYR A 315 22.42 9.25 14.04
CA TYR A 315 23.29 8.37 14.82
C TYR A 315 22.63 7.00 15.05
N ILE A 316 23.41 5.93 14.95
CA ILE A 316 22.97 4.56 15.27
C ILE A 316 23.93 3.96 16.30
N GLY A 317 23.42 3.37 17.37
CA GLY A 317 24.23 2.68 18.38
C GLY A 317 23.86 1.21 18.50
N ASN A 318 24.79 0.45 19.09
CA ASN A 318 24.53 -0.88 19.64
C ASN A 318 23.94 -1.85 18.59
N MET A 319 24.51 -1.85 17.38
CA MET A 319 24.22 -2.88 16.37
C MET A 319 24.82 -4.23 16.73
N HIS A 320 25.93 -4.21 17.49
CA HIS A 320 26.34 -5.36 18.29
C HIS A 320 25.85 -5.16 19.72
N GLY A 321 25.08 -6.11 20.23
CA GLY A 321 24.39 -5.94 21.50
C GLY A 321 25.33 -5.75 22.70
N ASN A 322 26.52 -6.37 22.69
CA ASN A 322 27.50 -6.23 23.77
C ASN A 322 28.40 -4.99 23.67
N GLU A 323 28.23 -4.17 22.64
CA GLU A 323 28.98 -2.92 22.43
C GLU A 323 28.12 -1.74 22.94
N VAL A 324 28.15 -1.55 24.26
CA VAL A 324 27.10 -0.82 25.00
C VAL A 324 27.33 0.69 25.08
N VAL A 325 28.57 1.16 25.01
CA VAL A 325 28.89 2.59 25.20
C VAL A 325 28.12 3.48 24.21
N GLY A 326 27.96 3.03 22.96
CA GLY A 326 27.19 3.76 21.95
C GLY A 326 25.73 3.96 22.33
N ARG A 327 25.09 2.94 22.92
CA ARG A 327 23.69 3.01 23.40
C ARG A 327 23.53 4.13 24.42
N GLU A 328 24.37 4.10 25.46
CA GLU A 328 24.25 5.03 26.59
C GLU A 328 24.65 6.46 26.21
N LEU A 329 25.68 6.64 25.36
CA LEU A 329 26.04 7.96 24.84
C LEU A 329 24.91 8.60 24.04
N LEU A 330 24.15 7.82 23.28
CA LEU A 330 23.02 8.33 22.50
C LEU A 330 21.83 8.70 23.38
N LEU A 331 21.56 7.95 24.46
CA LEU A 331 20.57 8.36 25.47
C LEU A 331 21.01 9.65 26.18
N ASN A 332 22.27 9.74 26.57
CA ASN A 332 22.83 10.96 27.16
C ASN A 332 22.78 12.15 26.20
N LEU A 333 22.98 11.93 24.90
CA LEU A 333 22.86 12.97 23.87
C LEU A 333 21.42 13.47 23.74
N ILE A 334 20.43 12.56 23.75
CA ILE A 334 18.99 12.94 23.75
C ILE A 334 18.69 13.83 24.96
N GLU A 335 19.10 13.42 26.16
CA GLU A 335 18.92 14.23 27.38
C GLU A 335 19.60 15.60 27.26
N TYR A 336 20.83 15.63 26.75
CA TYR A 336 21.60 16.85 26.60
C TYR A 336 20.95 17.83 25.62
N LEU A 337 20.55 17.36 24.43
CA LEU A 337 19.92 18.21 23.42
C LEU A 337 18.58 18.76 23.93
N CYS A 338 17.73 17.92 24.51
CA CYS A 338 16.44 18.35 25.04
C CYS A 338 16.58 19.38 26.18
N LYS A 339 17.41 19.10 27.19
CA LYS A 339 17.57 20.00 28.35
C LYS A 339 18.22 21.34 28.02
N ASN A 340 19.04 21.39 26.97
CA ASN A 340 19.78 22.59 26.59
C ASN A 340 19.13 23.38 25.44
N PHE A 341 18.12 22.84 24.77
CA PHE A 341 17.38 23.58 23.75
C PHE A 341 16.69 24.82 24.35
N GLY A 342 16.89 25.98 23.71
CA GLY A 342 16.39 27.27 24.17
C GLY A 342 17.24 27.95 25.25
N THR A 343 18.20 27.25 25.87
CA THR A 343 19.08 27.80 26.92
C THR A 343 20.54 27.88 26.49
N ASP A 344 21.06 26.83 25.84
CA ASP A 344 22.40 26.82 25.24
C ASP A 344 22.30 27.22 23.76
N PRO A 345 23.03 28.27 23.32
CA PRO A 345 22.93 28.75 21.95
C PRO A 345 23.53 27.76 20.93
N GLU A 346 24.51 26.94 21.32
CA GLU A 346 25.13 25.96 20.42
C GLU A 346 24.16 24.80 20.13
N VAL A 347 23.45 24.30 21.14
CA VAL A 347 22.41 23.27 20.97
C VAL A 347 21.19 23.81 20.25
N THR A 348 20.75 25.03 20.58
CA THR A 348 19.57 25.62 19.95
C THR A 348 19.77 25.81 18.45
N ASP A 349 20.89 26.38 18.04
CA ASP A 349 21.24 26.55 16.62
C ASP A 349 21.34 25.20 15.89
N LEU A 350 21.89 24.18 16.55
CA LEU A 350 22.01 22.85 15.95
C LEU A 350 20.66 22.17 15.72
N VAL A 351 19.74 22.24 16.69
CA VAL A 351 18.38 21.64 16.59
C VAL A 351 17.48 22.40 15.62
N GLN A 352 17.66 23.71 15.46
CA GLN A 352 16.89 24.53 14.49
C GLN A 352 17.38 24.41 13.05
N SER A 353 18.63 24.00 12.86
CA SER A 353 19.24 23.91 11.53
C SER A 353 19.32 22.48 11.01
N THR A 354 19.04 21.48 11.85
CA THR A 354 19.28 20.08 11.54
C THR A 354 18.16 19.21 12.06
N ARG A 355 17.69 18.30 11.22
CA ARG A 355 16.79 17.25 11.65
C ARG A 355 17.58 16.02 12.07
N ILE A 356 17.65 15.80 13.38
CA ILE A 356 18.55 14.84 14.01
C ILE A 356 17.76 13.57 14.36
N HIS A 357 18.20 12.41 13.87
CA HIS A 357 17.60 11.12 14.21
C HIS A 357 18.57 10.25 15.01
N ILE A 358 18.17 9.80 16.20
CA ILE A 358 19.02 9.02 17.10
C ILE A 358 18.38 7.65 17.35
N MET A 359 19.05 6.59 16.92
CA MET A 359 18.70 5.19 17.22
C MET A 359 19.66 4.64 18.28
N PRO A 360 19.28 4.59 19.57
CA PRO A 360 20.21 4.13 20.61
C PRO A 360 20.62 2.67 20.46
N SER A 361 19.73 1.81 19.94
CA SER A 361 19.94 0.37 19.87
C SER A 361 19.33 -0.25 18.61
N MET A 362 20.18 -0.61 17.66
CA MET A 362 19.79 -1.40 16.50
C MET A 362 19.64 -2.89 16.82
N ASN A 363 20.35 -3.43 17.80
CA ASN A 363 20.26 -4.84 18.24
C ASN A 363 19.87 -4.96 19.71
N PRO A 364 18.61 -4.62 20.07
CA PRO A 364 18.15 -4.69 21.45
C PRO A 364 18.14 -6.13 21.99
N ASP A 365 17.95 -7.16 21.15
CA ASP A 365 17.94 -8.56 21.59
C ASP A 365 19.32 -9.04 22.03
N GLY A 366 20.35 -8.70 21.24
CA GLY A 366 21.74 -8.97 21.59
C GLY A 366 22.14 -8.29 22.89
N TYR A 367 21.69 -7.05 23.10
CA TYR A 367 21.97 -6.29 24.33
C TYR A 367 21.48 -7.03 25.59
N GLU A 368 20.24 -7.54 25.58
CA GLU A 368 19.69 -8.25 26.73
C GLU A 368 20.41 -9.57 27.06
N LYS A 369 21.12 -10.13 26.07
CA LYS A 369 21.95 -11.35 26.24
C LYS A 369 23.38 -11.03 26.67
N SER A 370 23.77 -9.75 26.66
CA SER A 370 25.13 -9.30 26.95
C SER A 370 25.40 -9.23 28.45
N GLN A 371 26.67 -9.29 28.84
CA GLN A 371 27.07 -9.30 30.26
C GLN A 371 27.92 -8.09 30.62
N GLU A 372 27.51 -7.37 31.66
CA GLU A 372 28.27 -6.21 32.16
C GLU A 372 29.68 -6.62 32.59
N GLY A 373 30.67 -5.82 32.20
CA GLY A 373 32.08 -6.09 32.45
C GLY A 373 32.76 -6.89 31.34
N ASP A 374 32.02 -7.36 30.32
CA ASP A 374 32.62 -7.98 29.14
C ASP A 374 33.53 -6.97 28.42
N ARG A 375 34.80 -7.36 28.25
CA ARG A 375 35.81 -6.51 27.63
C ARG A 375 35.94 -6.75 26.14
N GLY A 376 35.80 -8.00 25.69
CA GLY A 376 36.11 -8.39 24.30
C GLY A 376 35.46 -9.71 23.87
N GLY A 377 34.48 -10.20 24.62
CA GLY A 377 33.68 -11.37 24.26
C GLY A 377 32.72 -11.08 23.11
N THR A 378 31.94 -12.11 22.79
CA THR A 378 30.97 -12.13 21.69
C THR A 378 29.56 -12.50 22.14
N VAL A 379 29.36 -12.76 23.44
CA VAL A 379 28.04 -13.09 23.99
C VAL A 379 27.15 -11.85 23.89
N GLY A 380 26.05 -11.98 23.14
CA GLY A 380 25.14 -10.86 22.85
C GLY A 380 25.60 -9.95 21.71
N ARG A 381 26.69 -10.25 21.01
CA ARG A 381 27.12 -9.49 19.82
C ARG A 381 26.11 -9.60 18.68
N ASN A 382 25.80 -10.83 18.27
CA ASN A 382 24.90 -11.12 17.15
C ASN A 382 23.43 -10.83 17.51
N ASN A 383 22.54 -10.79 16.51
CA ASN A 383 21.10 -10.69 16.77
C ASN A 383 20.53 -12.01 17.34
N SER A 384 19.22 -12.10 17.58
CA SER A 384 18.63 -13.29 18.20
C SER A 384 18.79 -14.58 17.38
N ASN A 385 18.79 -14.47 16.05
CA ASN A 385 19.08 -15.58 15.12
C ASN A 385 20.57 -15.90 15.00
N ASN A 386 21.41 -15.25 15.80
CA ASN A 386 22.86 -15.42 15.84
C ASN A 386 23.57 -15.02 14.54
N TYR A 387 23.06 -14.04 13.80
CA TYR A 387 23.76 -13.39 12.68
C TYR A 387 24.39 -12.07 13.10
N ASP A 388 25.55 -11.77 12.52
CA ASP A 388 26.24 -10.49 12.73
C ASP A 388 25.59 -9.43 11.83
N LEU A 389 24.90 -8.45 12.43
CA LEU A 389 24.19 -7.42 11.67
C LEU A 389 25.12 -6.54 10.84
N ASN A 390 26.40 -6.42 11.22
CA ASN A 390 27.41 -5.69 10.45
C ASN A 390 28.14 -6.59 9.43
N ARG A 391 27.57 -7.74 9.09
CA ARG A 391 27.93 -8.61 7.95
C ARG A 391 26.72 -8.94 7.07
N ASN A 392 25.58 -8.30 7.33
CA ASN A 392 24.28 -8.71 6.80
C ASN A 392 23.72 -7.75 5.74
N PHE A 393 24.39 -6.64 5.47
CA PHE A 393 23.99 -5.72 4.40
C PHE A 393 24.55 -6.19 3.04
N PRO A 394 23.86 -5.94 1.93
CA PRO A 394 24.41 -6.17 0.59
C PRO A 394 25.76 -5.49 0.40
N ASP A 395 26.69 -6.21 -0.22
CA ASP A 395 28.08 -5.77 -0.37
C ASP A 395 28.44 -5.56 -1.86
N GLN A 396 29.44 -4.71 -2.12
CA GLN A 396 29.86 -4.36 -3.48
C GLN A 396 30.85 -5.36 -4.10
N PHE A 397 31.61 -6.08 -3.28
CA PHE A 397 32.66 -7.01 -3.73
C PHE A 397 32.28 -8.47 -3.44
N PHE A 398 31.65 -8.74 -2.30
CA PHE A 398 31.32 -10.08 -1.84
C PHE A 398 29.83 -10.37 -1.92
N HIS A 399 29.48 -11.63 -2.18
CA HIS A 399 28.10 -12.07 -2.06
C HIS A 399 27.79 -12.43 -0.61
N VAL A 400 26.91 -11.66 0.03
CA VAL A 400 26.44 -11.94 1.39
C VAL A 400 25.45 -13.09 1.35
N ALA A 401 25.87 -14.24 1.88
CA ALA A 401 25.07 -15.47 1.91
C ALA A 401 24.11 -15.54 3.10
N ASP A 402 24.34 -14.75 4.15
CA ASP A 402 23.51 -14.73 5.35
C ASP A 402 22.12 -14.17 5.02
N PRO A 403 21.03 -14.79 5.52
CA PRO A 403 19.67 -14.29 5.31
C PRO A 403 19.53 -12.85 5.84
N PRO A 404 18.88 -11.93 5.13
CA PRO A 404 18.59 -10.59 5.65
C PRO A 404 17.78 -10.67 6.94
N GLN A 405 18.29 -10.04 8.00
CA GLN A 405 17.68 -10.02 9.33
C GLN A 405 16.63 -8.90 9.45
N PRO A 406 15.63 -9.02 10.34
CA PRO A 406 14.59 -8.01 10.47
C PRO A 406 15.15 -6.64 10.87
N GLU A 407 16.19 -6.58 11.71
CA GLU A 407 16.87 -5.34 12.07
C GLU A 407 17.53 -4.69 10.85
N THR A 408 18.22 -5.47 10.03
CA THR A 408 18.86 -5.03 8.78
C THR A 408 17.82 -4.50 7.79
N LEU A 409 16.72 -5.23 7.59
CA LEU A 409 15.63 -4.84 6.69
C LEU A 409 14.94 -3.54 7.14
N ALA A 410 14.68 -3.41 8.45
CA ALA A 410 14.10 -2.21 9.04
C ALA A 410 15.00 -0.99 8.83
N VAL A 411 16.31 -1.12 9.06
CA VAL A 411 17.26 -0.03 8.84
C VAL A 411 17.40 0.30 7.35
N MET A 412 17.54 -0.69 6.47
CA MET A 412 17.59 -0.43 5.01
C MET A 412 16.35 0.32 4.52
N SER A 413 15.16 -0.04 5.01
CA SER A 413 13.92 0.68 4.71
C SER A 413 13.95 2.11 5.25
N TRP A 414 14.35 2.29 6.51
CA TRP A 414 14.45 3.61 7.15
C TRP A 414 15.39 4.56 6.41
N LEU A 415 16.55 4.06 5.96
CA LEU A 415 17.53 4.81 5.17
C LEU A 415 17.01 5.26 3.78
N LYS A 416 15.90 4.68 3.32
CA LYS A 416 15.24 5.08 2.06
C LYS A 416 14.13 6.11 2.25
N ILE A 417 13.60 6.24 3.47
CA ILE A 417 12.47 7.13 3.76
C ILE A 417 12.92 8.59 3.81
N TYR A 418 14.05 8.85 4.47
CA TYR A 418 14.57 10.20 4.73
C TYR A 418 15.82 10.50 3.88
N PRO A 419 16.02 11.75 3.45
CA PRO A 419 17.20 12.16 2.70
C PRO A 419 18.43 12.35 3.62
N PHE A 420 18.84 11.29 4.33
CA PHE A 420 20.02 11.34 5.21
C PHE A 420 21.28 11.78 4.48
N VAL A 421 21.98 12.76 5.06
CA VAL A 421 23.19 13.37 4.49
C VAL A 421 24.45 12.83 5.17
N LEU A 422 24.47 12.85 6.51
CA LEU A 422 25.61 12.43 7.31
C LEU A 422 25.16 11.49 8.42
N SER A 423 26.00 10.50 8.72
CA SER A 423 25.75 9.57 9.79
C SER A 423 27.00 9.03 10.45
N ALA A 424 26.83 8.48 11.66
CA ALA A 424 27.77 7.52 12.20
C ALA A 424 27.06 6.39 12.96
N ASN A 425 27.62 5.19 12.84
CA ASN A 425 27.25 4.05 13.66
C ASN A 425 28.30 3.83 14.77
N LEU A 426 27.87 3.50 15.98
CA LEU A 426 28.70 3.51 17.19
C LEU A 426 28.96 2.08 17.70
N HIS A 427 30.23 1.80 17.96
CA HIS A 427 30.78 0.49 18.31
C HIS A 427 31.67 0.53 19.56
N GLY A 428 32.09 -0.66 19.98
CA GLY A 428 33.06 -0.87 21.04
C GLY A 428 33.94 -2.09 20.76
N GLY A 429 35.18 -2.05 21.24
CA GLY A 429 36.19 -3.06 20.95
C GLY A 429 37.51 -2.44 20.53
N SER A 430 37.52 -1.21 20.04
CA SER A 430 38.73 -0.40 19.88
C SER A 430 38.47 1.08 20.23
N LEU A 431 39.35 1.99 19.86
CA LEU A 431 39.20 3.44 20.07
C LEU A 431 39.72 4.21 18.85
N VAL A 432 38.89 4.32 17.82
CA VAL A 432 39.23 4.88 16.50
C VAL A 432 37.95 5.28 15.76
N VAL A 433 38.03 6.25 14.84
CA VAL A 433 36.97 6.47 13.84
C VAL A 433 37.36 5.80 12.53
N ASN A 434 36.61 4.76 12.20
CA ASN A 434 36.73 3.97 11.00
C ASN A 434 35.90 4.60 9.86
N TYR A 435 36.44 4.62 8.64
CA TYR A 435 35.76 5.20 7.49
C TYR A 435 35.88 4.37 6.20
N PRO A 436 34.95 4.54 5.24
CA PRO A 436 34.90 3.75 4.02
C PRO A 436 36.17 3.76 3.14
N PHE A 437 36.43 2.69 2.39
CA PHE A 437 35.65 1.44 2.41
C PHE A 437 36.11 0.47 3.52
N ASP A 438 35.17 -0.33 3.99
CA ASP A 438 35.32 -1.38 5.01
C ASP A 438 35.93 -2.66 4.42
N ASP A 439 35.84 -2.84 3.12
CA ASP A 439 36.39 -4.01 2.42
C ASP A 439 37.03 -3.65 1.06
N ASP A 440 37.64 -4.67 0.44
CA ASP A 440 38.22 -4.58 -0.89
C ASP A 440 37.96 -5.85 -1.71
N GLU A 441 38.12 -5.75 -3.03
CA GLU A 441 37.91 -6.86 -3.97
C GLU A 441 38.77 -8.12 -3.67
N GLN A 442 39.94 -7.98 -3.04
CA GLN A 442 40.81 -9.09 -2.67
C GLN A 442 40.48 -9.70 -1.29
N GLY A 443 39.69 -9.02 -0.45
CA GLY A 443 39.27 -9.49 0.86
C GLY A 443 40.38 -9.51 1.90
N ILE A 444 41.33 -8.58 1.83
CA ILE A 444 42.54 -8.55 2.69
C ILE A 444 42.66 -7.21 3.43
N ALA A 445 43.61 -7.10 4.36
CA ALA A 445 43.77 -5.86 5.12
C ALA A 445 44.62 -4.83 4.33
N ILE A 446 44.02 -4.12 3.37
CA ILE A 446 44.67 -3.07 2.58
C ILE A 446 43.82 -1.80 2.48
N TYR A 447 44.45 -0.67 2.15
CA TYR A 447 43.73 0.59 2.00
C TYR A 447 42.75 0.54 0.82
N SER A 448 41.46 0.62 1.10
CA SER A 448 40.39 0.62 0.09
C SER A 448 39.77 2.01 -0.04
N LYS A 449 40.23 2.74 -1.06
CA LYS A 449 39.92 4.17 -1.22
C LYS A 449 38.53 4.38 -1.84
N SER A 450 37.67 5.15 -1.17
CA SER A 450 36.41 5.64 -1.74
C SER A 450 36.58 6.89 -2.61
N PRO A 451 35.63 7.21 -3.53
CA PRO A 451 35.68 8.46 -4.30
C PRO A 451 35.74 9.72 -3.41
N ASP A 452 35.08 9.68 -2.25
CA ASP A 452 35.01 10.78 -1.28
C ASP A 452 35.97 10.62 -0.08
N ASP A 453 37.04 9.84 -0.25
CA ASP A 453 38.05 9.55 0.77
C ASP A 453 38.56 10.80 1.54
N ALA A 454 38.77 11.92 0.84
CA ALA A 454 39.19 13.17 1.47
C ALA A 454 38.13 13.74 2.44
N VAL A 455 36.85 13.63 2.09
CA VAL A 455 35.73 14.06 2.93
C VAL A 455 35.65 13.14 4.14
N PHE A 456 35.72 11.82 3.94
CA PHE A 456 35.70 10.84 5.03
C PHE A 456 36.84 11.02 6.03
N GLN A 457 38.07 11.27 5.57
CA GLN A 457 39.19 11.59 6.47
C GLN A 457 38.91 12.85 7.30
N GLN A 458 38.33 13.90 6.71
CA GLN A 458 37.94 15.12 7.45
C GLN A 458 36.81 14.83 8.45
N LEU A 459 35.80 14.06 8.06
CA LEU A 459 34.68 13.68 8.93
C LEU A 459 35.17 12.87 10.12
N ALA A 460 35.97 11.82 9.89
CA ALA A 460 36.55 10.98 10.92
C ALA A 460 37.42 11.80 11.89
N LEU A 461 38.27 12.69 11.34
CA LEU A 461 39.14 13.56 12.13
C LEU A 461 38.35 14.57 12.98
N SER A 462 37.19 15.03 12.49
CA SER A 462 36.34 15.99 13.23
C SER A 462 35.82 15.41 14.56
N TYR A 463 35.63 14.09 14.62
CA TYR A 463 35.25 13.39 15.84
C TYR A 463 36.47 13.01 16.68
N SER A 464 37.47 12.36 16.05
CA SER A 464 38.63 11.81 16.77
C SER A 464 39.46 12.89 17.45
N LYS A 465 39.60 14.07 16.84
CA LYS A 465 40.37 15.20 17.37
C LYS A 465 39.83 15.73 18.69
N GLU A 466 38.51 15.65 18.88
CA GLU A 466 37.85 16.12 20.10
C GLU A 466 37.91 15.08 21.23
N ASN A 467 38.10 13.80 20.91
CA ASN A 467 38.36 12.75 21.89
C ASN A 467 39.88 12.60 22.09
N THR A 468 40.40 13.18 23.17
CA THR A 468 41.86 13.26 23.43
C THR A 468 42.56 11.90 23.41
N LYS A 469 41.92 10.85 23.96
CA LYS A 469 42.52 9.52 24.01
C LYS A 469 42.51 8.84 22.64
N MET A 470 41.41 9.00 21.89
CA MET A 470 41.30 8.51 20.52
C MET A 470 42.35 9.16 19.61
N TYR A 471 42.49 10.48 19.67
CA TYR A 471 43.45 11.24 18.85
C TYR A 471 44.91 10.83 19.05
N GLN A 472 45.28 10.32 20.24
CA GLN A 472 46.62 9.79 20.51
C GLN A 472 46.96 8.56 19.67
N GLY A 473 45.94 7.86 19.14
CA GLY A 473 46.11 6.76 18.21
C GLY A 473 46.53 5.44 18.85
N SER A 474 46.53 5.32 20.18
CA SER A 474 46.87 4.08 20.91
C SER A 474 45.67 3.65 21.76
N PRO A 475 44.75 2.82 21.23
CA PRO A 475 43.48 2.49 21.90
C PRO A 475 43.65 1.92 23.32
N CYS A 476 44.39 0.82 23.43
CA CYS A 476 44.66 0.11 24.68
C CYS A 476 45.92 -0.76 24.56
N LYS A 477 47.06 -0.18 24.93
CA LYS A 477 48.40 -0.79 24.84
C LYS A 477 48.51 -2.18 25.48
N ASP A 478 47.74 -2.44 26.53
CA ASP A 478 47.80 -3.71 27.28
C ASP A 478 46.88 -4.80 26.71
N MET A 479 45.88 -4.45 25.89
CA MET A 479 44.88 -5.38 25.37
C MET A 479 45.09 -5.66 23.88
N TYR A 480 45.31 -4.60 23.09
CA TYR A 480 45.58 -4.68 21.65
C TYR A 480 46.87 -3.90 21.34
N PRO A 481 48.05 -4.45 21.68
CA PRO A 481 49.33 -3.75 21.56
C PRO A 481 49.73 -3.45 20.11
N THR A 482 49.12 -4.13 19.13
CA THR A 482 49.40 -3.98 17.70
C THR A 482 48.60 -2.86 17.05
N GLU A 483 47.57 -2.33 17.72
CA GLU A 483 46.74 -1.27 17.17
C GLU A 483 47.41 0.10 17.33
N TYR A 484 47.66 0.75 16.20
CA TYR A 484 48.10 2.14 16.14
C TYR A 484 47.43 2.87 14.99
N PHE A 485 46.59 3.84 15.32
CA PHE A 485 45.78 4.60 14.36
C PHE A 485 46.21 6.07 14.39
N PRO A 486 47.03 6.54 13.44
CA PRO A 486 47.48 7.93 13.41
C PRO A 486 46.28 8.90 13.50
N HIS A 487 46.32 9.80 14.49
CA HIS A 487 45.24 10.76 14.77
C HIS A 487 43.88 10.13 15.12
N GLY A 488 43.85 8.85 15.49
CA GLY A 488 42.63 8.17 15.90
C GLY A 488 41.63 7.91 14.78
N ILE A 489 42.09 7.82 13.53
CA ILE A 489 41.26 7.47 12.36
C ILE A 489 41.88 6.31 11.58
N THR A 490 41.05 5.53 10.89
CA THR A 490 41.51 4.44 10.01
C THR A 490 40.55 4.21 8.85
N ASN A 491 41.08 3.85 7.68
CA ASN A 491 40.27 3.21 6.64
C ASN A 491 39.89 1.80 7.11
N GLY A 492 38.66 1.36 6.83
CA GLY A 492 38.16 0.09 7.35
C GLY A 492 38.88 -1.13 6.82
N ALA A 493 38.96 -1.26 5.50
CA ALA A 493 39.70 -2.36 4.87
C ALA A 493 41.16 -2.40 5.32
N GLN A 494 41.81 -1.23 5.50
CA GLN A 494 43.20 -1.16 5.97
C GLN A 494 43.38 -1.74 7.38
N TRP A 495 42.39 -1.55 8.25
CA TRP A 495 42.41 -2.12 9.59
C TRP A 495 42.17 -3.63 9.52
N TYR A 496 41.04 -4.04 8.94
CA TYR A 496 40.74 -5.42 8.56
C TYR A 496 39.51 -5.44 7.64
N ASN A 497 39.46 -6.42 6.73
CA ASN A 497 38.38 -6.52 5.74
C ASN A 497 37.02 -6.87 6.38
N VAL A 498 35.98 -6.10 6.05
CA VAL A 498 34.61 -6.21 6.59
C VAL A 498 33.56 -6.17 5.46
N PRO A 499 33.22 -7.32 4.85
CA PRO A 499 32.19 -7.36 3.82
C PRO A 499 30.79 -7.33 4.45
N GLY A 500 29.85 -6.68 3.78
CA GLY A 500 28.44 -6.60 4.19
C GLY A 500 28.17 -5.70 5.38
N GLY A 501 29.02 -4.70 5.57
CA GLY A 501 28.88 -3.67 6.61
C GLY A 501 27.82 -2.63 6.28
N MET A 502 27.19 -2.07 7.32
CA MET A 502 26.18 -1.01 7.17
C MET A 502 26.78 0.32 6.66
N GLN A 503 28.03 0.61 7.03
CA GLN A 503 28.74 1.84 6.69
C GLN A 503 28.83 2.04 5.18
N ASP A 504 29.33 1.04 4.47
CA ASP A 504 29.53 1.10 3.02
C ASP A 504 28.19 1.03 2.27
N TRP A 505 27.22 0.27 2.79
CA TRP A 505 25.87 0.21 2.22
C TRP A 505 25.20 1.59 2.17
N ASN A 506 25.34 2.40 3.24
CA ASN A 506 24.83 3.77 3.26
C ASN A 506 25.36 4.58 2.09
N TYR A 507 26.68 4.59 1.92
CA TYR A 507 27.35 5.38 0.90
C TYR A 507 27.03 4.90 -0.52
N LEU A 508 26.91 3.59 -0.74
CA LEU A 508 26.69 3.03 -2.07
C LEU A 508 25.22 3.08 -2.52
N HIS A 509 24.29 2.96 -1.59
CA HIS A 509 22.88 2.84 -1.93
C HIS A 509 22.06 4.12 -1.66
N THR A 510 22.56 5.07 -0.88
CA THR A 510 21.87 6.33 -0.53
C THR A 510 22.79 7.54 -0.76
N ASN A 511 22.33 8.76 -0.42
CA ASN A 511 23.19 9.95 -0.39
C ASN A 511 23.97 10.10 0.94
N CYS A 512 23.75 9.19 1.91
CA CYS A 512 24.24 9.33 3.27
C CYS A 512 25.71 8.88 3.39
N PHE A 513 26.55 9.74 3.97
CA PHE A 513 27.94 9.42 4.27
C PHE A 513 27.98 8.92 5.71
N GLU A 514 28.29 7.64 5.91
CA GLU A 514 28.38 7.04 7.24
C GLU A 514 29.83 6.72 7.62
N VAL A 515 30.19 6.92 8.89
CA VAL A 515 31.45 6.44 9.48
C VAL A 515 31.14 5.53 10.67
N THR A 516 32.07 4.66 11.02
CA THR A 516 31.98 3.75 12.17
C THR A 516 32.85 4.29 13.30
N ILE A 517 32.31 4.48 14.50
CA ILE A 517 33.03 5.06 15.63
C ILE A 517 33.20 4.03 16.73
N GLU A 518 34.44 3.59 16.96
CA GLU A 518 34.82 2.71 18.06
C GLU A 518 35.12 3.55 19.31
N LEU A 519 34.27 3.41 20.34
CA LEU A 519 34.24 4.35 21.47
C LEU A 519 35.14 3.97 22.64
N GLY A 520 35.69 2.76 22.65
CA GLY A 520 36.56 2.24 23.69
C GLY A 520 36.79 0.74 23.59
N CYS A 521 37.97 0.30 24.03
CA CYS A 521 38.34 -1.13 23.95
C CYS A 521 37.47 -2.05 24.81
N VAL A 522 36.84 -1.54 25.87
CA VAL A 522 35.96 -2.34 26.72
C VAL A 522 34.55 -2.25 26.15
N LYS A 523 34.08 -3.34 25.56
CA LYS A 523 32.76 -3.40 24.90
C LYS A 523 31.59 -3.07 25.83
N TYR A 524 31.55 -3.73 27.00
CA TYR A 524 30.54 -3.53 28.03
C TYR A 524 31.21 -3.12 29.35
N PRO A 525 31.56 -1.82 29.53
CA PRO A 525 32.17 -1.34 30.75
C PRO A 525 31.18 -1.37 31.92
N LYS A 526 31.71 -1.29 33.14
CA LYS A 526 30.85 -1.10 34.32
C LYS A 526 30.14 0.25 34.28
N ALA A 527 28.93 0.32 34.84
CA ALA A 527 28.12 1.55 34.86
C ALA A 527 28.86 2.77 35.44
N GLU A 528 29.77 2.54 36.40
CA GLU A 528 30.60 3.58 37.03
C GLU A 528 31.52 4.35 36.05
N GLU A 529 31.84 3.78 34.89
CA GLU A 529 32.69 4.41 33.87
C GLU A 529 31.88 5.26 32.86
N LEU A 530 30.56 5.16 32.81
CA LEU A 530 29.71 5.84 31.83
C LEU A 530 29.85 7.39 31.85
N PRO A 531 29.89 8.08 33.01
CA PRO A 531 30.08 9.54 33.03
C PRO A 531 31.38 9.99 32.36
N LYS A 532 32.43 9.17 32.45
CA LYS A 532 33.73 9.45 31.84
C LYS A 532 33.71 9.23 30.34
N TYR A 533 32.99 8.22 29.84
CA TYR A 533 32.76 8.05 28.41
C TYR A 533 31.97 9.23 27.83
N TRP A 534 30.95 9.72 28.53
CA TRP A 534 30.21 10.91 28.14
C TRP A 534 31.12 12.13 28.02
N GLU A 535 31.89 12.43 29.07
CA GLU A 535 32.76 13.61 29.07
C GLU A 535 33.81 13.57 27.94
N GLN A 536 34.32 12.38 27.61
CA GLN A 536 35.31 12.20 26.53
C GLN A 536 34.72 12.33 25.11
N ASN A 537 33.41 12.10 24.94
CA ASN A 537 32.78 12.01 23.61
C ASN A 537 31.74 13.09 23.32
N ARG A 538 31.22 13.80 24.35
CA ARG A 538 30.19 14.84 24.17
C ARG A 538 30.59 15.88 23.12
N ARG A 539 31.81 16.42 23.20
CA ARG A 539 32.28 17.41 22.22
C ARG A 539 32.42 16.80 20.83
N SER A 540 32.92 15.56 20.72
CA SER A 540 33.03 14.83 19.47
C SER A 540 31.67 14.62 18.78
N LEU A 541 30.65 14.18 19.52
CA LEU A 541 29.29 13.98 19.01
C LEU A 541 28.71 15.27 18.41
N LEU A 542 28.84 16.39 19.14
CA LEU A 542 28.35 17.69 18.67
C LEU A 542 29.13 18.21 17.46
N GLN A 543 30.46 18.07 17.44
CA GLN A 543 31.29 18.55 16.33
C GLN A 543 31.11 17.73 15.06
N PHE A 544 30.82 16.44 15.20
CA PHE A 544 30.52 15.57 14.06
C PHE A 544 29.17 15.90 13.44
N MET A 545 28.11 16.09 14.25
CA MET A 545 26.80 16.54 13.74
C MET A 545 26.93 17.82 12.91
N LYS A 546 27.73 18.79 13.39
CA LYS A 546 27.99 20.05 12.67
C LYS A 546 28.66 19.88 11.30
N GLN A 547 29.27 18.73 11.00
CA GLN A 547 29.85 18.52 9.68
C GLN A 547 28.78 18.37 8.59
N VAL A 548 27.53 18.05 8.94
CA VAL A 548 26.42 17.95 7.97
C VAL A 548 26.17 19.26 7.22
N HIS A 549 26.56 20.39 7.83
CA HIS A 549 26.43 21.74 7.30
C HIS A 549 27.60 22.22 6.44
N ARG A 550 28.52 21.32 6.04
CA ARG A 550 29.68 21.66 5.20
C ARG A 550 29.46 21.26 3.73
N GLY A 551 30.32 21.77 2.85
CA GLY A 551 30.28 21.47 1.43
C GLY A 551 29.32 22.38 0.68
N VAL A 552 28.45 21.81 -0.14
CA VAL A 552 27.49 22.54 -1.00
C VAL A 552 26.10 22.00 -0.79
N TRP A 553 25.10 22.87 -0.73
CA TRP A 553 23.70 22.49 -0.66
C TRP A 553 22.85 23.44 -1.51
N GLY A 554 21.60 23.12 -1.80
CA GLY A 554 20.71 24.02 -2.53
C GLY A 554 19.62 23.26 -3.26
N PHE A 555 19.03 23.89 -4.28
CA PHE A 555 17.85 23.38 -4.99
C PHE A 555 18.10 23.22 -6.49
N VAL A 556 17.56 22.17 -7.09
CA VAL A 556 17.43 22.01 -8.54
C VAL A 556 16.00 22.33 -8.93
N LEU A 557 15.80 23.39 -9.68
CA LEU A 557 14.49 23.96 -10.02
C LEU A 557 14.17 23.80 -11.50
N ASP A 558 12.90 23.59 -11.84
CA ASP A 558 12.40 23.70 -13.21
C ASP A 558 12.34 25.18 -13.64
N ALA A 559 12.86 25.50 -14.83
CA ALA A 559 12.91 26.87 -15.35
C ALA A 559 11.54 27.51 -15.58
N VAL A 560 10.51 26.72 -15.91
CA VAL A 560 9.13 27.13 -16.19
C VAL A 560 8.33 27.17 -14.89
N ASP A 561 8.26 26.04 -14.18
CA ASP A 561 7.37 25.87 -13.03
C ASP A 561 7.94 26.47 -11.75
N LYS A 562 9.26 26.76 -11.72
CA LYS A 562 10.01 27.26 -10.55
C LYS A 562 9.94 26.36 -9.31
N ARG A 563 9.47 25.12 -9.47
CA ARG A 563 9.41 24.10 -8.41
C ARG A 563 10.64 23.21 -8.45
N GLY A 564 10.92 22.58 -7.30
CA GLY A 564 11.97 21.58 -7.17
C GLY A 564 11.79 20.38 -8.09
N ILE A 565 12.89 19.90 -8.64
CA ILE A 565 12.95 18.68 -9.44
C ILE A 565 13.42 17.55 -8.53
N LEU A 566 12.52 16.61 -8.23
CA LEU A 566 12.85 15.39 -7.49
C LEU A 566 13.77 14.48 -8.30
N ASN A 567 14.73 13.85 -7.62
CA ASN A 567 15.65 12.86 -8.19
C ASN A 567 16.50 13.40 -9.35
N ALA A 568 16.78 14.70 -9.35
CA ALA A 568 17.85 15.28 -10.16
C ALA A 568 19.21 14.84 -9.60
N THR A 569 20.18 14.68 -10.48
CA THR A 569 21.54 14.25 -10.14
C THR A 569 22.47 15.44 -10.04
N ILE A 570 23.24 15.50 -8.95
CA ILE A 570 24.33 16.44 -8.72
C ILE A 570 25.65 15.67 -8.82
N SER A 571 26.45 16.02 -9.82
CA SER A 571 27.75 15.42 -10.09
C SER A 571 28.87 16.45 -9.87
N VAL A 572 29.93 16.05 -9.19
CA VAL A 572 31.12 16.88 -8.96
C VAL A 572 32.23 16.39 -9.87
N ALA A 573 32.84 17.30 -10.65
CA ALA A 573 33.96 16.94 -11.51
C ALA A 573 35.08 16.29 -10.69
N ASP A 574 35.57 15.15 -11.19
CA ASP A 574 36.64 14.33 -10.60
C ASP A 574 36.27 13.55 -9.33
N ILE A 575 35.01 13.58 -8.86
CA ILE A 575 34.51 12.69 -7.81
C ILE A 575 33.43 11.78 -8.38
N ASN A 576 33.75 10.50 -8.54
CA ASN A 576 32.85 9.50 -9.13
C ASN A 576 31.84 8.95 -8.11
N HIS A 577 31.07 9.84 -7.50
CA HIS A 577 29.97 9.50 -6.61
C HIS A 577 28.95 10.64 -6.64
N PRO A 578 27.89 10.56 -7.48
CA PRO A 578 26.87 11.60 -7.55
C PRO A 578 25.89 11.52 -6.38
N VAL A 579 25.20 12.62 -6.08
CA VAL A 579 24.07 12.66 -5.11
C VAL A 579 22.78 13.06 -5.81
N THR A 580 21.63 12.74 -5.21
CA THR A 580 20.31 13.05 -5.75
C THR A 580 19.54 14.08 -4.91
N THR A 581 18.57 14.77 -5.54
CA THR A 581 17.65 15.68 -4.85
C THR A 581 16.45 14.96 -4.22
N TYR A 582 15.89 15.54 -3.15
CA TYR A 582 14.65 15.08 -2.51
C TYR A 582 13.40 15.74 -3.11
N LYS A 583 12.24 15.59 -2.45
CA LYS A 583 10.90 15.94 -2.97
C LYS A 583 10.77 17.40 -3.40
N ASP A 584 11.42 18.31 -2.67
CA ASP A 584 11.40 19.74 -2.95
C ASP A 584 12.58 20.19 -3.84
N GLY A 585 13.28 19.24 -4.44
CA GLY A 585 14.42 19.46 -5.33
C GLY A 585 15.68 19.91 -4.61
N ASP A 586 15.70 19.85 -3.28
CA ASP A 586 16.86 20.15 -2.45
C ASP A 586 17.87 19.01 -2.42
N TYR A 587 19.14 19.37 -2.25
CA TYR A 587 20.26 18.44 -2.15
C TYR A 587 21.33 18.96 -1.19
N TRP A 588 22.14 18.04 -0.69
CA TRP A 588 23.35 18.31 0.07
C TRP A 588 24.49 17.47 -0.47
N ARG A 589 25.66 18.09 -0.61
CA ARG A 589 26.88 17.47 -1.10
C ARG A 589 28.06 17.88 -0.21
N LEU A 590 28.46 16.98 0.68
CA LEU A 590 29.62 17.17 1.54
C LEU A 590 30.89 17.22 0.68
N LEU A 591 31.69 18.27 0.88
CA LEU A 591 32.96 18.49 0.18
C LEU A 591 33.97 19.12 1.14
N VAL A 592 35.24 18.80 0.94
CA VAL A 592 36.34 19.49 1.62
C VAL A 592 36.55 20.89 1.04
N GLN A 593 37.42 21.68 1.65
CA GLN A 593 37.79 22.99 1.12
C GLN A 593 38.41 22.84 -0.27
N GLY A 594 37.88 23.55 -1.27
CA GLY A 594 38.36 23.45 -2.65
C GLY A 594 37.45 24.15 -3.66
N THR A 595 37.89 24.18 -4.92
CA THR A 595 37.10 24.70 -6.04
C THR A 595 36.62 23.53 -6.90
N TYR A 596 35.32 23.44 -7.12
CA TYR A 596 34.66 22.33 -7.78
C TYR A 596 33.84 22.79 -8.98
N LYS A 597 33.75 21.94 -10.01
CA LYS A 597 32.75 22.10 -11.07
C LYS A 597 31.60 21.14 -10.79
N ILE A 598 30.43 21.68 -10.48
CA ILE A 598 29.25 20.92 -10.10
C ILE A 598 28.23 21.01 -11.23
N THR A 599 27.76 19.87 -11.69
CA THR A 599 26.75 19.75 -12.75
C THR A 599 25.47 19.19 -12.16
N ALA A 600 24.37 19.90 -12.32
CA ALA A 600 23.03 19.39 -12.08
C ALA A 600 22.44 18.88 -13.41
N SER A 601 21.89 17.68 -13.39
CA SER A 601 21.21 17.07 -14.53
C SER A 601 19.94 16.37 -14.08
N ALA A 602 18.88 16.45 -14.89
CA ALA A 602 17.65 15.72 -14.66
C ALA A 602 17.13 15.18 -15.99
N ARG A 603 16.41 14.06 -15.97
CA ARG A 603 15.87 13.45 -17.18
C ARG A 603 14.84 14.38 -17.82
N GLY A 604 14.98 14.68 -19.11
CA GLY A 604 14.11 15.61 -19.83
C GLY A 604 14.50 17.09 -19.69
N TYR A 605 15.65 17.36 -19.07
CA TYR A 605 16.18 18.71 -18.88
C TYR A 605 17.62 18.83 -19.41
N ASP A 606 17.97 20.04 -19.83
CA ASP A 606 19.34 20.38 -20.20
C ASP A 606 20.20 20.55 -18.94
N PRO A 607 21.35 19.86 -18.85
CA PRO A 607 22.21 19.93 -17.68
C PRO A 607 22.88 21.30 -17.54
N VAL A 608 23.08 21.75 -16.31
CA VAL A 608 23.72 23.04 -15.99
C VAL A 608 24.93 22.80 -15.11
N THR A 609 26.08 23.35 -15.51
CA THR A 609 27.34 23.28 -14.74
C THR A 609 27.69 24.64 -14.14
N LYS A 610 28.06 24.66 -12.85
CA LYS A 610 28.55 25.84 -12.14
C LYS A 610 29.90 25.54 -11.49
N THR A 611 30.76 26.55 -11.43
CA THR A 611 32.01 26.48 -10.65
C THR A 611 31.73 27.07 -9.26
N VAL A 612 32.06 26.32 -8.21
CA VAL A 612 31.72 26.64 -6.82
C VAL A 612 33.00 26.54 -5.97
N GLU A 613 33.22 27.52 -5.10
CA GLU A 613 34.34 27.53 -4.15
C GLU A 613 33.81 27.22 -2.75
N VAL A 614 34.26 26.11 -2.16
CA VAL A 614 33.92 25.68 -0.81
C VAL A 614 35.02 26.19 0.13
N GLY A 615 34.63 27.05 1.07
CA GLY A 615 35.55 27.64 2.05
C GLY A 615 35.91 26.70 3.22
N SER A 616 36.73 27.20 4.14
CA SER A 616 37.11 26.47 5.37
C SER A 616 36.04 26.54 6.48
N LYS A 617 34.98 27.34 6.30
CA LYS A 617 33.88 27.53 7.25
C LYS A 617 32.53 27.39 6.55
N GLY A 618 31.68 26.49 7.06
CA GLY A 618 30.28 26.31 6.64
C GLY A 618 30.10 25.70 5.25
N GLY A 619 28.85 25.61 4.82
CA GLY A 619 28.42 25.14 3.51
C GLY A 619 28.00 26.29 2.60
N VAL A 620 28.12 26.10 1.29
CA VAL A 620 27.78 27.10 0.28
C VAL A 620 26.47 26.74 -0.40
N GLN A 621 25.50 27.65 -0.38
CA GLN A 621 24.23 27.44 -1.05
C GLN A 621 24.36 27.69 -2.57
N VAL A 622 23.98 26.71 -3.39
CA VAL A 622 24.03 26.77 -4.86
C VAL A 622 22.76 26.17 -5.46
N ASN A 623 21.94 27.01 -6.09
CA ASN A 623 20.74 26.54 -6.80
C ASN A 623 21.03 26.34 -8.29
N PHE A 624 20.43 25.33 -8.90
CA PHE A 624 20.43 25.07 -10.33
C PHE A 624 19.03 25.27 -10.88
N THR A 625 18.92 25.84 -12.07
CA THR A 625 17.62 25.97 -12.76
C THR A 625 17.78 25.32 -14.12
N LEU A 626 17.09 24.21 -14.34
CA LEU A 626 17.21 23.41 -15.55
C LEU A 626 16.07 23.75 -16.50
N SER A 627 16.39 23.91 -17.77
CA SER A 627 15.38 24.13 -18.82
C SER A 627 14.98 22.78 -19.41
N ARG A 628 13.70 22.61 -19.74
CA ARG A 628 13.24 21.44 -20.48
C ARG A 628 13.83 21.50 -21.89
N THR A 629 14.29 20.36 -22.40
CA THR A 629 14.93 20.28 -23.72
C THR A 629 13.89 20.54 -24.83
N ASP A 630 13.86 21.76 -25.39
CA ASP A 630 12.97 22.18 -26.49
C ASP A 630 13.75 22.61 -27.75
N ILE A 631 13.32 22.14 -28.93
CA ILE A 631 13.74 22.68 -30.24
C ILE A 631 12.63 23.60 -30.77
N LYS A 632 13.04 24.80 -31.17
CA LYS A 632 12.25 25.88 -31.78
C LYS A 632 11.27 25.37 -32.86
N VAL A 633 9.98 25.68 -32.70
CA VAL A 633 8.97 25.54 -33.75
C VAL A 633 8.74 26.92 -34.38
N GLU A 634 9.00 27.04 -35.68
CA GLU A 634 8.58 28.20 -36.48
C GLU A 634 7.06 28.16 -36.69
N GLU A 635 6.38 29.25 -36.29
CA GLU A 635 4.96 29.47 -36.55
C GLU A 635 4.69 29.73 -38.04
N GLY A 636 3.71 29.03 -38.62
CA GLY A 636 3.34 29.25 -40.01
C GLY A 636 2.05 28.60 -40.49
N LYS A 637 0.94 29.32 -40.29
CA LYS A 637 -0.29 29.41 -41.12
C LYS A 637 -1.41 28.36 -40.98
N VAL A 638 -2.54 28.89 -40.49
CA VAL A 638 -3.92 28.45 -40.76
C VAL A 638 -4.33 28.85 -42.19
N PRO A 639 -5.24 28.11 -42.85
CA PRO A 639 -6.54 28.72 -43.18
C PRO A 639 -7.77 27.78 -43.02
N VAL A 640 -8.90 28.47 -42.86
CA VAL A 640 -10.30 28.08 -42.57
C VAL A 640 -11.08 27.71 -43.86
N LEU A 641 -12.07 26.80 -43.84
CA LEU A 641 -13.50 27.09 -44.13
C LEU A 641 -14.49 25.89 -44.10
N ASN A 642 -15.71 26.25 -43.67
CA ASN A 642 -16.94 25.53 -43.33
C ASN A 642 -17.62 24.65 -44.41
N THR A 643 -18.41 23.66 -43.98
CA THR A 643 -19.87 23.47 -44.28
C THR A 643 -20.48 22.39 -43.35
N PRO A 644 -21.81 22.37 -43.11
CA PRO A 644 -22.42 21.75 -41.93
C PRO A 644 -22.80 20.29 -42.16
N ASP A 645 -22.34 19.41 -41.27
CA ASP A 645 -22.79 18.02 -41.19
C ASP A 645 -22.69 17.56 -39.72
N THR A 646 -23.76 16.96 -39.21
CA THR A 646 -24.12 16.86 -37.77
C THR A 646 -23.33 15.82 -36.97
N SER A 647 -22.02 15.74 -37.15
CA SER A 647 -21.08 14.92 -36.35
C SER A 647 -20.04 15.85 -35.71
N ASP A 648 -19.68 15.62 -34.44
CA ASP A 648 -18.67 16.41 -33.74
C ASP A 648 -17.38 16.52 -34.60
N PRO A 649 -16.91 17.74 -34.95
CA PRO A 649 -15.70 17.91 -35.76
C PRO A 649 -14.46 17.21 -35.19
N ASN A 650 -14.38 17.04 -33.86
CA ASN A 650 -13.28 16.34 -33.20
C ASN A 650 -13.30 14.82 -33.43
N GLU A 651 -14.48 14.23 -33.68
CA GLU A 651 -14.66 12.80 -33.90
C GLU A 651 -14.20 12.40 -35.30
N LYS A 652 -14.61 13.15 -36.34
CA LYS A 652 -14.15 12.99 -37.71
C LYS A 652 -12.62 13.14 -37.85
N GLU A 653 -12.03 14.06 -37.09
CA GLU A 653 -10.58 14.27 -37.09
C GLU A 653 -9.83 13.07 -36.48
N PHE A 654 -10.39 12.46 -35.43
CA PHE A 654 -9.82 11.28 -34.79
C PHE A 654 -9.98 10.02 -35.65
N GLU A 655 -11.13 9.81 -36.29
CA GLU A 655 -11.32 8.72 -37.25
C GLU A 655 -10.32 8.79 -38.41
N THR A 656 -10.04 10.01 -38.90
CA THR A 656 -9.03 10.25 -39.93
C THR A 656 -7.64 9.87 -39.44
N LEU A 657 -7.28 10.21 -38.19
CA LEU A 657 -6.03 9.80 -37.58
C LEU A 657 -5.89 8.27 -37.51
N ILE A 658 -6.92 7.55 -37.03
CA ILE A 658 -6.90 6.08 -36.95
C ILE A 658 -6.70 5.46 -38.34
N LYS A 659 -7.36 6.01 -39.36
CA LYS A 659 -7.19 5.59 -40.75
C LYS A 659 -5.77 5.83 -41.26
N ASP A 660 -5.21 7.00 -41.01
CA ASP A 660 -3.85 7.35 -41.42
C ASP A 660 -2.79 6.49 -40.73
N LEU A 661 -2.96 6.21 -39.43
CA LEU A 661 -2.07 5.31 -38.67
C LEU A 661 -2.19 3.85 -39.11
N SER A 662 -3.37 3.44 -39.59
CA SER A 662 -3.63 2.08 -40.10
C SER A 662 -3.10 1.84 -41.51
N ALA A 663 -2.69 2.89 -42.23
CA ALA A 663 -2.06 2.77 -43.55
C ALA A 663 -0.66 2.13 -43.45
N GLU A 664 -0.18 1.56 -44.56
CA GLU A 664 1.06 0.75 -44.63
C GLU A 664 2.28 1.38 -43.92
N ASN A 665 2.44 2.70 -44.03
CA ASN A 665 3.57 3.46 -43.45
C ASN A 665 3.13 4.47 -42.35
N GLY A 666 1.89 4.37 -41.85
CA GLY A 666 1.32 5.31 -40.88
C GLY A 666 2.09 5.34 -39.56
N LEU A 667 2.26 4.17 -38.94
CA LEU A 667 3.00 4.01 -37.68
C LEU A 667 4.50 4.35 -37.81
N GLU A 668 5.10 4.12 -38.99
CA GLU A 668 6.50 4.49 -39.22
C GLU A 668 6.69 6.00 -39.26
N ARG A 669 5.77 6.74 -39.89
CA ARG A 669 5.76 8.20 -39.83
C ARG A 669 5.55 8.73 -38.43
N LEU A 670 4.68 8.09 -37.63
CA LEU A 670 4.50 8.44 -36.23
C LEU A 670 5.82 8.30 -35.45
N LEU A 671 6.52 7.18 -35.63
CA LEU A 671 7.81 6.94 -34.97
C LEU A 671 8.89 7.93 -35.42
N LEU A 672 8.94 8.30 -36.70
CA LEU A 672 9.91 9.28 -37.22
C LEU A 672 9.64 10.72 -36.77
N THR A 673 8.39 11.06 -36.45
CA THR A 673 7.97 12.41 -36.02
C THR A 673 7.87 12.57 -34.51
N SER A 674 8.07 11.49 -33.75
CA SER A 674 8.08 11.52 -32.29
C SER A 674 9.46 11.89 -31.76
N SER A 675 9.51 12.73 -30.72
CA SER A 675 10.75 13.21 -30.10
C SER A 675 11.24 12.27 -29.00
N GLY A 676 12.56 12.05 -28.94
CA GLY A 676 13.22 11.29 -27.86
C GLY A 676 13.50 9.84 -28.23
N ASP A 677 14.79 9.48 -28.30
CA ASP A 677 15.22 8.10 -28.50
C ASP A 677 15.07 7.34 -27.17
N VAL A 678 13.88 6.80 -26.92
CA VAL A 678 13.67 5.87 -25.80
C VAL A 678 14.42 4.60 -26.13
N SER A 679 15.54 4.38 -25.45
CA SER A 679 16.39 3.22 -25.67
C SER A 679 16.61 2.51 -24.33
N PRO A 680 15.92 1.40 -24.06
CA PRO A 680 16.20 0.61 -22.86
C PRO A 680 17.59 -0.02 -23.01
N TYR A 681 18.48 0.24 -22.05
CA TYR A 681 19.88 -0.22 -22.08
C TYR A 681 20.27 -1.10 -20.89
N ARG A 682 19.37 -1.29 -19.93
CA ARG A 682 19.57 -2.12 -18.74
C ARG A 682 18.26 -2.72 -18.28
N TYR A 683 18.33 -3.90 -17.67
CA TYR A 683 17.22 -4.45 -16.91
C TYR A 683 17.16 -3.78 -15.54
N ARG A 684 16.00 -3.26 -15.17
CA ARG A 684 15.77 -2.62 -13.88
C ARG A 684 15.44 -3.71 -12.84
N PRO A 685 16.13 -3.73 -11.69
CA PRO A 685 15.63 -4.41 -10.50
C PRO A 685 14.31 -3.81 -10.04
N TYR A 686 13.57 -4.52 -9.20
CA TYR A 686 12.27 -4.11 -8.71
C TYR A 686 12.26 -2.68 -8.13
N LYS A 687 13.31 -2.33 -7.39
CA LYS A 687 13.50 -0.98 -6.83
C LYS A 687 13.57 0.10 -7.93
N ASP A 688 14.43 -0.11 -8.93
CA ASP A 688 14.61 0.85 -10.02
C ASP A 688 13.37 0.94 -10.92
N LEU A 689 12.65 -0.16 -11.10
CA LEU A 689 11.35 -0.19 -11.78
C LEU A 689 10.33 0.65 -11.01
N SER A 690 10.24 0.46 -9.69
CA SER A 690 9.30 1.18 -8.83
C SER A 690 9.57 2.70 -8.85
N GLU A 691 10.85 3.08 -8.73
CA GLU A 691 11.26 4.49 -8.80
C GLU A 691 11.07 5.08 -10.19
N PHE A 692 11.25 4.29 -11.26
CA PHE A 692 10.97 4.73 -12.62
C PHE A 692 9.48 5.05 -12.81
N LEU A 693 8.58 4.17 -12.36
CA LEU A 693 7.13 4.39 -12.47
C LEU A 693 6.67 5.57 -11.61
N ARG A 694 7.18 5.70 -10.38
CA ARG A 694 6.93 6.87 -9.51
C ARG A 694 7.45 8.14 -10.18
N GLY A 695 8.61 8.09 -10.80
CA GLY A 695 9.18 9.19 -11.57
C GLY A 695 8.28 9.59 -12.74
N LEU A 696 7.75 8.63 -13.52
CA LEU A 696 6.77 8.95 -14.57
C LEU A 696 5.52 9.60 -13.98
N TYR A 697 4.99 9.05 -12.88
CA TYR A 697 3.80 9.57 -12.23
C TYR A 697 3.96 11.01 -11.73
N LEU A 698 5.10 11.32 -11.09
CA LEU A 698 5.37 12.64 -10.53
C LEU A 698 5.73 13.67 -11.61
N ASN A 699 6.33 13.23 -12.72
CA ASN A 699 6.67 14.13 -13.84
C ASN A 699 5.47 14.39 -14.77
N TYR A 700 4.50 13.47 -14.85
CA TYR A 700 3.33 13.58 -15.72
C TYR A 700 1.98 13.40 -14.98
N PRO A 701 1.77 14.02 -13.80
CA PRO A 701 0.65 13.70 -12.90
C PRO A 701 -0.73 13.98 -13.49
N HIS A 702 -0.80 14.81 -14.54
CA HIS A 702 -2.05 15.14 -15.23
C HIS A 702 -2.54 14.02 -16.16
N ILE A 703 -1.65 13.12 -16.58
CA ILE A 703 -2.00 12.03 -17.50
C ILE A 703 -1.72 10.65 -16.95
N THR A 704 -1.01 10.54 -15.83
CA THR A 704 -0.65 9.27 -15.23
C THR A 704 -1.31 9.06 -13.88
N ASN A 705 -1.63 7.82 -13.55
CA ASN A 705 -2.03 7.42 -12.22
C ASN A 705 -1.38 6.09 -11.85
N LEU A 706 -0.56 6.11 -10.80
CA LEU A 706 0.18 4.94 -10.33
C LEU A 706 -0.54 4.33 -9.13
N THR A 707 -0.92 3.06 -9.26
CA THR A 707 -1.63 2.31 -8.22
C THR A 707 -0.91 1.00 -7.94
N SER A 708 -1.03 0.52 -6.70
CA SER A 708 -0.64 -0.86 -6.36
C SER A 708 -1.86 -1.76 -6.51
N LEU A 709 -1.72 -2.85 -7.27
CA LEU A 709 -2.74 -3.89 -7.38
C LEU A 709 -2.75 -4.81 -6.16
N GLY A 710 -1.68 -4.83 -5.37
CA GLY A 710 -1.48 -5.77 -4.28
C GLY A 710 0.00 -5.99 -4.00
N GLN A 711 0.31 -6.98 -3.19
CA GLN A 711 1.68 -7.35 -2.83
C GLN A 711 1.97 -8.78 -3.28
N SER A 712 3.20 -9.02 -3.72
CA SER A 712 3.74 -10.35 -3.97
C SER A 712 3.98 -11.13 -2.67
N VAL A 713 4.40 -12.38 -2.79
CA VAL A 713 4.76 -13.24 -1.64
C VAL A 713 5.85 -12.60 -0.76
N GLU A 714 6.85 -11.97 -1.35
CA GLU A 714 7.91 -11.25 -0.63
C GLU A 714 7.56 -9.75 -0.39
N PHE A 715 6.27 -9.42 -0.32
CA PHE A 715 5.75 -8.10 0.01
C PHE A 715 6.15 -6.96 -0.96
N ARG A 716 6.50 -7.28 -2.21
CA ARG A 716 6.76 -6.28 -3.26
C ARG A 716 5.45 -5.81 -3.86
N GLN A 717 5.25 -4.51 -3.97
CA GLN A 717 4.06 -3.93 -4.61
C GLN A 717 3.99 -4.28 -6.09
N ILE A 718 2.84 -4.75 -6.55
CA ILE A 718 2.57 -5.01 -7.96
C ILE A 718 2.02 -3.73 -8.58
N TRP A 719 2.87 -3.02 -9.32
CA TRP A 719 2.54 -1.71 -9.85
C TRP A 719 1.67 -1.76 -11.10
N SER A 720 0.69 -0.86 -11.16
CA SER A 720 -0.16 -0.58 -12.32
C SER A 720 -0.12 0.92 -12.62
N LEU A 721 0.34 1.28 -13.82
CA LEU A 721 0.36 2.66 -14.31
C LEU A 721 -0.76 2.86 -15.33
N GLU A 722 -1.74 3.68 -15.00
CA GLU A 722 -2.74 4.21 -15.94
C GLU A 722 -2.18 5.44 -16.65
N ILE A 723 -2.37 5.53 -17.97
CA ILE A 723 -2.06 6.68 -18.81
C ILE A 723 -3.34 7.06 -19.60
N SER A 724 -3.88 8.26 -19.35
CA SER A 724 -5.08 8.83 -20.00
C SER A 724 -5.14 10.35 -19.84
N ASN A 725 -6.01 11.06 -20.54
CA ASN A 725 -6.23 12.51 -20.32
C ASN A 725 -6.91 12.86 -18.99
N LYS A 726 -7.68 11.92 -18.42
CA LYS A 726 -8.45 12.07 -17.19
C LYS A 726 -8.30 10.82 -16.31
N PRO A 727 -7.09 10.60 -15.76
CA PRO A 727 -6.87 9.48 -14.85
C PRO A 727 -7.86 9.54 -13.68
N ASN A 728 -8.33 8.38 -13.21
CA ASN A 728 -9.32 8.22 -12.12
C ASN A 728 -10.76 8.69 -12.38
N GLN A 729 -11.09 9.30 -13.53
CA GLN A 729 -12.49 9.56 -13.89
C GLN A 729 -13.06 8.34 -14.62
N SER A 730 -14.38 8.15 -14.73
CA SER A 730 -14.96 7.08 -15.55
C SER A 730 -15.46 7.64 -16.88
N GLU A 731 -14.92 7.15 -18.00
CA GLU A 731 -15.35 7.52 -19.35
C GLU A 731 -15.81 6.26 -20.09
N PRO A 732 -17.13 5.97 -20.07
CA PRO A 732 -17.68 4.75 -20.65
C PRO A 732 -17.39 4.60 -22.14
N GLU A 733 -17.29 5.72 -22.87
CA GLU A 733 -17.11 5.78 -24.32
C GLU A 733 -15.68 5.47 -24.77
N GLU A 734 -14.69 5.63 -23.88
CA GLU A 734 -13.28 5.41 -24.22
C GLU A 734 -12.88 3.93 -24.10
N PRO A 735 -12.24 3.35 -25.13
CA PRO A 735 -11.70 2.00 -25.03
C PRO A 735 -10.57 1.92 -24.00
N LYS A 736 -10.57 0.81 -23.25
CA LYS A 736 -9.53 0.50 -22.27
C LYS A 736 -8.65 -0.62 -22.79
N ILE A 737 -7.35 -0.40 -22.83
CA ILE A 737 -6.36 -1.42 -23.20
C ILE A 737 -5.42 -1.64 -22.03
N ARG A 738 -5.04 -2.90 -21.79
CA ARG A 738 -3.95 -3.22 -20.85
C ARG A 738 -2.80 -3.95 -21.51
N PHE A 739 -1.62 -3.64 -21.03
CA PHE A 739 -0.39 -4.37 -21.31
C PHE A 739 0.13 -4.97 -20.01
N VAL A 740 0.43 -6.26 -20.02
CA VAL A 740 0.92 -7.01 -18.86
C VAL A 740 2.22 -7.69 -19.23
N ALA A 741 3.23 -7.63 -18.36
CA ALA A 741 4.48 -8.35 -18.53
C ALA A 741 4.97 -8.96 -17.21
N GLY A 742 5.96 -9.85 -17.33
CA GLY A 742 6.60 -10.47 -16.18
C GLY A 742 5.66 -11.38 -15.39
N ILE A 743 4.76 -12.10 -16.07
CA ILE A 743 4.03 -13.24 -15.46
C ILE A 743 5.07 -14.30 -15.04
N HIS A 744 6.01 -14.58 -15.93
CA HIS A 744 7.26 -15.25 -15.61
C HIS A 744 8.35 -14.21 -15.34
N GLY A 745 8.90 -14.19 -14.13
CA GLY A 745 9.92 -13.21 -13.72
C GLY A 745 11.27 -13.37 -14.44
N ASN A 746 11.55 -14.56 -14.98
CA ASN A 746 12.71 -14.86 -15.82
C ASN A 746 12.58 -14.37 -17.26
N ALA A 747 11.45 -13.75 -17.65
CA ALA A 747 11.22 -13.16 -18.96
C ALA A 747 11.17 -11.61 -18.94
N PRO A 748 12.22 -10.90 -18.48
CA PRO A 748 12.16 -9.46 -18.19
C PRO A 748 12.15 -8.55 -19.43
N VAL A 749 12.28 -9.10 -20.66
CA VAL A 749 12.22 -8.29 -21.89
C VAL A 749 10.88 -7.57 -21.98
N GLY A 750 9.77 -8.27 -21.73
CA GLY A 750 8.44 -7.67 -21.72
C GLY A 750 8.34 -6.49 -20.76
N THR A 751 8.91 -6.61 -19.56
CA THR A 751 8.95 -5.55 -18.55
C THR A 751 9.61 -4.29 -19.11
N GLU A 752 10.81 -4.40 -19.69
CA GLU A 752 11.53 -3.23 -20.21
C GLU A 752 10.86 -2.61 -21.45
N LEU A 753 10.24 -3.43 -22.31
CA LEU A 753 9.46 -2.93 -23.45
C LEU A 753 8.25 -2.13 -23.00
N LEU A 754 7.55 -2.57 -21.94
CA LEU A 754 6.40 -1.84 -21.40
C LEU A 754 6.80 -0.55 -20.68
N LEU A 755 7.93 -0.55 -19.96
CA LEU A 755 8.48 0.68 -19.37
C LEU A 755 8.90 1.68 -20.46
N ALA A 756 9.51 1.21 -21.55
CA ALA A 756 9.86 2.04 -22.70
C ALA A 756 8.61 2.60 -23.41
N LEU A 757 7.55 1.79 -23.54
CA LEU A 757 6.26 2.25 -24.08
C LEU A 757 5.63 3.34 -23.20
N ALA A 758 5.60 3.13 -21.89
CA ALA A 758 5.06 4.12 -20.93
C ALA A 758 5.80 5.45 -21.04
N GLU A 759 7.14 5.40 -21.09
CA GLU A 759 7.98 6.57 -21.27
C GLU A 759 7.74 7.26 -22.62
N PHE A 760 7.69 6.49 -23.71
CA PHE A 760 7.43 7.01 -25.06
C PHE A 760 6.12 7.80 -25.11
N LEU A 761 5.05 7.24 -24.53
CA LEU A 761 3.73 7.87 -24.46
C LEU A 761 3.78 9.17 -23.64
N CYS A 762 4.35 9.13 -22.44
CA CYS A 762 4.41 10.30 -21.57
C CYS A 762 5.28 11.42 -22.17
N MET A 763 6.45 11.09 -22.71
CA MET A 763 7.38 12.07 -23.29
C MET A 763 6.82 12.77 -24.54
N ASN A 764 5.95 12.08 -25.29
CA ASN A 764 5.37 12.60 -26.53
C ASN A 764 3.97 13.21 -26.35
N TYR A 765 3.39 13.13 -25.15
CA TYR A 765 2.12 13.81 -24.84
C TYR A 765 2.29 15.34 -24.96
N LYS A 766 1.37 15.99 -25.68
CA LYS A 766 1.42 17.41 -26.11
C LYS A 766 2.58 17.81 -27.02
N LYS A 767 3.53 16.91 -27.31
CA LYS A 767 4.62 17.14 -28.28
C LYS A 767 4.28 16.58 -29.66
N ASN A 768 3.70 15.38 -29.71
CA ASN A 768 3.24 14.76 -30.94
C ASN A 768 1.70 14.71 -30.95
N ALA A 769 1.07 15.33 -31.96
CA ALA A 769 -0.38 15.45 -32.04
C ALA A 769 -1.10 14.09 -32.12
N ALA A 770 -0.50 13.10 -32.79
CA ALA A 770 -1.09 11.76 -32.91
C ALA A 770 -1.01 11.01 -31.57
N VAL A 771 0.14 11.03 -30.89
CA VAL A 771 0.28 10.42 -29.54
C VAL A 771 -0.67 11.07 -28.54
N THR A 772 -0.79 12.40 -28.59
CA THR A 772 -1.70 13.17 -27.71
C THR A 772 -3.14 12.72 -27.92
N LYS A 773 -3.60 12.65 -29.17
CA LYS A 773 -4.96 12.19 -29.51
C LYS A 773 -5.22 10.74 -29.11
N LEU A 774 -4.22 9.85 -29.22
CA LEU A 774 -4.33 8.48 -28.73
C LEU A 774 -4.54 8.48 -27.21
N ILE A 775 -3.68 9.16 -26.45
CA ILE A 775 -3.81 9.25 -24.97
C ILE A 775 -5.14 9.93 -24.55
N ASP A 776 -5.61 10.91 -25.32
CA ASP A 776 -6.86 11.62 -25.03
C ASP A 776 -8.13 10.82 -25.33
N ARG A 777 -8.01 9.68 -26.02
CA ARG A 777 -9.16 8.83 -26.40
C ARG A 777 -9.02 7.39 -25.92
N THR A 778 -7.88 7.00 -25.37
CA THR A 778 -7.62 5.64 -24.86
C THR A 778 -7.24 5.70 -23.38
N ARG A 779 -7.73 4.72 -22.62
CA ARG A 779 -7.19 4.43 -21.29
C ARG A 779 -6.21 3.28 -21.38
N ILE A 780 -4.94 3.58 -21.15
CA ILE A 780 -3.84 2.64 -21.30
C ILE A 780 -3.37 2.24 -19.91
N VAL A 781 -3.49 0.96 -19.56
CA VAL A 781 -3.00 0.43 -18.27
C VAL A 781 -1.79 -0.47 -18.50
N ILE A 782 -0.70 -0.20 -17.79
CA ILE A 782 0.56 -0.93 -17.92
C ILE A 782 0.90 -1.59 -16.58
N VAL A 783 1.00 -2.92 -16.59
CA VAL A 783 1.48 -3.75 -15.48
C VAL A 783 2.82 -4.37 -15.91
N PRO A 784 3.96 -3.74 -15.58
CA PRO A 784 5.25 -4.13 -16.14
C PRO A 784 5.84 -5.40 -15.51
N SER A 785 5.46 -5.77 -14.30
CA SER A 785 5.93 -6.98 -13.63
C SER A 785 4.86 -7.52 -12.69
N LEU A 786 4.25 -8.66 -13.06
CA LEU A 786 3.28 -9.36 -12.22
C LEU A 786 3.95 -10.24 -11.16
N ASN A 787 5.10 -10.86 -11.51
CA ASN A 787 5.94 -11.68 -10.64
C ASN A 787 7.26 -10.94 -10.32
N PRO A 788 7.23 -9.89 -9.47
CA PRO A 788 8.45 -9.18 -9.10
C PRO A 788 9.42 -10.07 -8.30
N ASP A 789 8.93 -11.12 -7.64
CA ASP A 789 9.76 -12.00 -6.82
C ASP A 789 10.61 -12.93 -7.67
N GLY A 790 10.00 -13.60 -8.64
CA GLY A 790 10.71 -14.39 -9.64
C GLY A 790 11.71 -13.54 -10.42
N ARG A 791 11.40 -12.26 -10.65
CA ARG A 791 12.29 -11.33 -11.35
C ARG A 791 13.60 -11.06 -10.59
N GLU A 792 13.56 -10.93 -9.26
CA GLU A 792 14.75 -10.60 -8.46
C GLU A 792 15.76 -11.76 -8.37
N ILE A 793 15.30 -13.00 -8.49
CA ILE A 793 16.17 -14.18 -8.50
C ILE A 793 16.65 -14.58 -9.91
N ALA A 794 16.01 -14.08 -10.96
CA ALA A 794 16.37 -14.38 -12.33
C ALA A 794 17.71 -13.74 -12.73
N GLN A 795 18.52 -14.43 -13.53
CA GLN A 795 19.87 -14.00 -13.91
C GLN A 795 19.98 -13.64 -15.40
N GLU A 796 20.64 -12.51 -15.68
CA GLU A 796 20.94 -12.06 -17.04
C GLU A 796 21.75 -13.13 -17.80
N ARG A 797 21.51 -13.23 -19.11
CA ARG A 797 22.08 -14.23 -20.02
C ARG A 797 21.57 -15.66 -19.79
N GLY A 798 20.60 -15.85 -18.89
CA GLY A 798 19.92 -17.12 -18.63
C GLY A 798 18.88 -17.48 -19.69
N CYS A 799 19.27 -17.67 -20.96
CA CYS A 799 18.31 -17.86 -22.06
C CYS A 799 17.36 -19.04 -21.96
N THR A 800 17.75 -20.11 -21.25
CA THR A 800 16.95 -21.32 -21.03
C THR A 800 16.70 -21.61 -19.55
N SER A 801 17.07 -20.67 -18.67
CA SER A 801 16.97 -20.85 -17.22
C SER A 801 15.51 -20.79 -16.77
N LYS A 802 15.12 -21.70 -15.87
CA LYS A 802 13.83 -21.67 -15.17
C LYS A 802 13.87 -20.87 -13.87
N MET A 803 15.05 -20.42 -13.44
CA MET A 803 15.21 -19.63 -12.24
C MET A 803 14.48 -18.30 -12.39
N GLY A 804 13.47 -18.05 -11.56
CA GLY A 804 12.60 -16.88 -11.64
C GLY A 804 11.33 -17.07 -12.48
N GLN A 805 11.09 -18.25 -13.04
CA GLN A 805 9.85 -18.55 -13.75
C GLN A 805 8.64 -18.55 -12.78
N THR A 806 8.82 -19.17 -11.62
CA THR A 806 7.82 -19.24 -10.54
C THR A 806 7.93 -18.05 -9.58
N ASN A 807 6.89 -17.81 -8.78
CA ASN A 807 6.97 -16.87 -7.65
C ASN A 807 7.78 -17.47 -6.47
N ALA A 808 7.89 -16.75 -5.35
CA ALA A 808 8.68 -17.17 -4.19
C ALA A 808 8.18 -18.45 -3.49
N HIS A 809 6.90 -18.82 -3.67
CA HIS A 809 6.36 -20.12 -3.23
C HIS A 809 6.64 -21.28 -4.21
N GLY A 810 7.31 -21.02 -5.34
CA GLY A 810 7.57 -22.03 -6.36
C GLY A 810 6.35 -22.34 -7.24
N ARG A 811 5.34 -21.46 -7.31
CA ARG A 811 4.18 -21.59 -8.23
C ARG A 811 4.40 -20.84 -9.53
N ASP A 812 4.01 -21.45 -10.64
CA ASP A 812 3.93 -20.78 -11.93
C ASP A 812 2.62 -20.01 -12.02
N LEU A 813 2.71 -18.67 -12.03
CA LEU A 813 1.53 -17.79 -12.02
C LEU A 813 0.64 -17.98 -13.25
N ASP A 814 1.18 -18.39 -14.41
CA ASP A 814 0.37 -18.65 -15.61
C ASP A 814 -0.40 -19.98 -15.55
N THR A 815 -0.36 -20.68 -14.41
CA THR A 815 -1.18 -21.87 -14.16
C THR A 815 -2.18 -21.69 -13.00
N ASP A 816 -2.21 -20.50 -12.39
CA ASP A 816 -2.95 -20.22 -11.16
C ASP A 816 -4.30 -19.51 -11.38
N PHE A 817 -4.66 -19.18 -12.62
CA PHE A 817 -5.92 -18.52 -12.98
C PHE A 817 -7.09 -19.52 -13.14
N SER A 818 -7.55 -20.09 -12.03
CA SER A 818 -8.60 -21.13 -12.04
C SER A 818 -10.04 -20.60 -12.18
N SER A 819 -10.93 -21.40 -12.77
CA SER A 819 -12.35 -21.07 -13.02
C SER A 819 -13.26 -21.13 -11.79
N ASN A 820 -12.75 -21.60 -10.65
CA ASN A 820 -13.55 -21.90 -9.45
C ASN A 820 -13.39 -20.80 -8.39
N TYR A 821 -13.48 -19.54 -8.84
CA TYR A 821 -13.31 -18.30 -8.06
C TYR A 821 -14.13 -18.29 -6.75
N SER A 822 -15.27 -18.98 -6.73
CA SER A 822 -16.19 -19.05 -5.60
C SER A 822 -15.99 -20.24 -4.65
N ARG A 823 -15.06 -21.17 -4.91
CA ARG A 823 -14.87 -22.39 -4.09
C ARG A 823 -13.50 -22.59 -3.45
N TYR A 824 -12.49 -21.78 -3.79
CA TYR A 824 -11.12 -21.93 -3.28
C TYR A 824 -10.50 -20.57 -2.92
N SER A 825 -11.03 -19.89 -1.90
CA SER A 825 -10.44 -18.65 -1.37
C SER A 825 -9.15 -18.87 -0.55
N GLY A 826 -8.50 -20.03 -0.66
CA GLY A 826 -7.34 -20.42 0.17
C GLY A 826 -6.12 -20.94 -0.57
N THR A 827 -6.08 -20.94 -1.91
CA THR A 827 -4.96 -21.55 -2.67
C THR A 827 -4.41 -20.72 -3.84
N GLN A 828 -4.92 -19.52 -4.09
CA GLN A 828 -4.38 -18.66 -5.16
C GLN A 828 -3.22 -17.81 -4.63
N GLU A 829 -2.21 -17.62 -5.45
CA GLU A 829 -1.03 -16.84 -5.09
C GLU A 829 -1.38 -15.35 -4.97
N PRO A 830 -0.73 -14.60 -4.06
CA PRO A 830 -0.99 -13.17 -3.84
C PRO A 830 -0.95 -12.34 -5.13
N GLU A 831 -0.02 -12.65 -6.04
CA GLU A 831 0.15 -11.95 -7.31
C GLU A 831 -1.05 -12.17 -8.24
N THR A 832 -1.46 -13.42 -8.42
CA THR A 832 -2.62 -13.81 -9.24
C THR A 832 -3.90 -13.18 -8.69
N LYS A 833 -4.08 -13.25 -7.37
CA LYS A 833 -5.24 -12.66 -6.70
C LYS A 833 -5.29 -11.15 -6.90
N ALA A 834 -4.15 -10.47 -6.75
CA ALA A 834 -4.04 -9.02 -6.93
C ALA A 834 -4.52 -8.57 -8.32
N ILE A 835 -4.05 -9.22 -9.39
CA ILE A 835 -4.46 -8.83 -10.75
C ILE A 835 -5.91 -9.24 -11.06
N ILE A 836 -6.40 -10.38 -10.56
CA ILE A 836 -7.80 -10.80 -10.74
C ILE A 836 -8.76 -9.80 -10.08
N GLU A 837 -8.58 -9.54 -8.79
CA GLU A 837 -9.50 -8.75 -7.98
C GLU A 837 -9.39 -7.25 -8.26
N ASN A 838 -8.18 -6.75 -8.52
CA ASN A 838 -7.95 -5.31 -8.64
C ASN A 838 -7.85 -4.81 -10.08
N LEU A 839 -7.78 -5.70 -11.07
CA LEU A 839 -7.69 -5.32 -12.48
C LEU A 839 -8.69 -6.06 -13.38
N ILE A 840 -8.61 -7.39 -13.49
CA ILE A 840 -9.37 -8.17 -14.49
C ILE A 840 -10.88 -8.10 -14.24
N LEU A 841 -11.34 -8.28 -13.00
CA LEU A 841 -12.77 -8.30 -12.67
C LEU A 841 -13.36 -6.92 -12.39
N LYS A 842 -12.53 -5.91 -12.10
CA LYS A 842 -12.98 -4.54 -11.78
C LYS A 842 -13.09 -3.63 -13.00
N GLN A 843 -12.32 -3.88 -14.05
CA GLN A 843 -12.23 -2.99 -15.19
C GLN A 843 -12.68 -3.67 -16.49
N ASP A 844 -13.43 -2.92 -17.29
CA ASP A 844 -14.00 -3.29 -18.58
C ASP A 844 -12.99 -3.08 -19.73
N PHE A 845 -11.93 -3.90 -19.75
CA PHE A 845 -10.93 -3.87 -20.82
C PHE A 845 -11.49 -4.34 -22.17
N SER A 846 -11.16 -3.60 -23.22
CA SER A 846 -11.49 -3.92 -24.61
C SER A 846 -10.44 -4.81 -25.27
N LEU A 847 -9.18 -4.72 -24.82
CA LEU A 847 -8.05 -5.52 -25.30
C LEU A 847 -7.00 -5.69 -24.19
N SER A 848 -6.40 -6.88 -24.12
CA SER A 848 -5.25 -7.19 -23.29
C SER A 848 -4.12 -7.79 -24.11
N VAL A 849 -2.90 -7.34 -23.85
CA VAL A 849 -1.68 -7.86 -24.49
C VAL A 849 -0.69 -8.24 -23.40
N ALA A 850 -0.44 -9.54 -23.25
CA ALA A 850 0.56 -10.09 -22.34
C ALA A 850 1.90 -10.27 -23.07
N LEU A 851 3.01 -9.92 -22.44
CA LEU A 851 4.37 -10.08 -22.99
C LEU A 851 5.16 -11.08 -22.15
N ASP A 852 5.75 -12.05 -22.84
CA ASP A 852 6.54 -13.14 -22.28
C ASP A 852 7.80 -13.41 -23.14
N GLY A 853 8.60 -14.43 -22.82
CA GLY A 853 9.89 -14.74 -23.46
C GLY A 853 10.08 -16.21 -23.81
N GLY A 854 11.23 -16.54 -24.40
CA GLY A 854 11.64 -17.91 -24.74
C GLY A 854 11.24 -18.39 -26.15
N SER A 855 10.59 -17.55 -26.95
CA SER A 855 10.33 -17.76 -28.38
C SER A 855 10.00 -16.43 -29.08
N LEU A 856 9.74 -16.46 -30.39
CA LEU A 856 9.33 -15.30 -31.17
C LEU A 856 8.05 -15.61 -31.97
N LEU A 857 6.89 -15.42 -31.32
CA LEU A 857 5.57 -15.72 -31.87
C LEU A 857 4.47 -15.01 -31.05
N VAL A 858 3.24 -15.04 -31.53
CA VAL A 858 2.04 -14.64 -30.76
C VAL A 858 1.09 -15.81 -30.60
N THR A 859 0.61 -16.04 -29.38
CA THR A 859 -0.45 -17.01 -29.11
C THR A 859 -1.79 -16.33 -28.89
N TYR A 860 -2.85 -16.94 -29.40
CA TYR A 860 -4.22 -16.56 -29.09
C TYR A 860 -4.94 -17.68 -28.32
N PRO A 861 -5.96 -17.37 -27.49
CA PRO A 861 -6.64 -18.35 -26.64
C PRO A 861 -7.35 -19.45 -27.45
N TYR A 862 -7.61 -20.62 -26.87
CA TYR A 862 -7.35 -21.02 -25.49
C TYR A 862 -6.06 -21.82 -25.35
N ASP A 863 -5.40 -21.74 -24.19
CA ASP A 863 -4.33 -22.65 -23.74
C ASP A 863 -4.90 -24.01 -23.34
N LYS A 864 -6.16 -24.04 -22.90
CA LYS A 864 -6.90 -25.27 -22.61
C LYS A 864 -7.11 -26.16 -23.87
N PRO A 865 -6.72 -27.44 -23.83
CA PRO A 865 -6.66 -28.33 -25.02
C PRO A 865 -8.01 -28.79 -25.58
N ALA A 866 -9.13 -28.62 -24.86
CA ALA A 866 -10.44 -29.15 -25.25
C ALA A 866 -11.56 -28.09 -25.41
N GLN A 867 -11.24 -26.80 -25.33
CA GLN A 867 -12.24 -25.73 -25.42
C GLN A 867 -12.44 -25.25 -26.86
N THR A 868 -13.70 -25.04 -27.27
CA THR A 868 -14.01 -24.37 -28.54
C THR A 868 -13.66 -22.89 -28.44
N VAL A 869 -12.89 -22.37 -29.39
CA VAL A 869 -12.48 -20.95 -29.42
C VAL A 869 -13.63 -20.12 -29.96
N GLU A 870 -14.42 -19.53 -29.07
CA GLU A 870 -15.39 -18.49 -29.44
C GLU A 870 -14.65 -17.28 -30.03
N ASN A 871 -15.20 -16.68 -31.09
CA ASN A 871 -14.61 -15.53 -31.78
C ASN A 871 -13.15 -15.73 -32.28
N LYS A 872 -12.81 -16.96 -32.68
CA LYS A 872 -11.48 -17.35 -33.20
C LYS A 872 -10.90 -16.38 -34.23
N GLU A 873 -11.71 -15.93 -35.19
CA GLU A 873 -11.25 -15.04 -36.27
C GLU A 873 -10.72 -13.71 -35.73
N THR A 874 -11.40 -13.12 -34.74
CA THR A 874 -10.95 -11.87 -34.11
C THR A 874 -9.69 -12.07 -33.28
N LEU A 875 -9.64 -13.13 -32.47
CA LEU A 875 -8.46 -13.43 -31.65
C LEU A 875 -7.21 -13.71 -32.51
N LYS A 876 -7.39 -14.46 -33.59
CA LYS A 876 -6.34 -14.72 -34.57
C LYS A 876 -5.94 -13.46 -35.33
N HIS A 877 -6.90 -12.59 -35.69
CA HIS A 877 -6.63 -11.30 -36.32
C HIS A 877 -5.76 -10.40 -35.43
N LEU A 878 -6.10 -10.26 -34.13
CA LEU A 878 -5.31 -9.47 -33.18
C LEU A 878 -3.87 -10.00 -33.05
N ALA A 879 -3.70 -11.32 -32.93
CA ALA A 879 -2.38 -11.94 -32.90
C ALA A 879 -1.60 -11.72 -34.21
N SER A 880 -2.28 -11.83 -35.36
CA SER A 880 -1.68 -11.60 -36.68
C SER A 880 -1.29 -10.13 -36.87
N LEU A 881 -2.08 -9.19 -36.36
CA LEU A 881 -1.78 -7.77 -36.45
C LEU A 881 -0.49 -7.42 -35.70
N TYR A 882 -0.28 -8.00 -34.51
CA TYR A 882 0.98 -7.82 -33.77
C TYR A 882 2.16 -8.43 -34.55
N ALA A 883 2.02 -9.68 -35.01
CA ALA A 883 3.07 -10.39 -35.74
C ALA A 883 3.46 -9.71 -37.07
N ASN A 884 2.48 -9.21 -37.82
CA ASN A 884 2.68 -8.52 -39.10
C ASN A 884 3.37 -7.16 -38.97
N ASN A 885 3.24 -6.49 -37.81
CA ASN A 885 3.94 -5.24 -37.54
C ASN A 885 5.36 -5.46 -36.98
N HIS A 886 5.72 -6.71 -36.66
CA HIS A 886 7.05 -7.08 -36.21
C HIS A 886 7.93 -7.48 -37.41
N PRO A 887 9.20 -7.06 -37.49
CA PRO A 887 10.05 -7.28 -38.67
C PRO A 887 10.30 -8.76 -39.01
N LEU A 888 10.32 -9.63 -38.00
CA LEU A 888 10.68 -11.05 -38.17
C LEU A 888 9.56 -12.04 -37.84
N MET A 889 8.54 -11.65 -37.08
CA MET A 889 7.63 -12.62 -36.44
C MET A 889 6.69 -13.25 -37.47
N HIS A 890 6.15 -12.42 -38.38
CA HIS A 890 5.26 -12.86 -39.47
C HIS A 890 5.90 -13.86 -40.45
N LEU A 891 7.23 -13.94 -40.51
CA LEU A 891 7.95 -14.90 -41.36
C LEU A 891 7.71 -16.35 -40.90
N GLY A 892 7.34 -16.55 -39.63
CA GLY A 892 7.01 -17.86 -39.08
C GLY A 892 8.21 -18.78 -38.85
N GLN A 893 9.42 -18.25 -38.92
CA GLN A 893 10.68 -18.95 -38.68
C GLN A 893 11.44 -18.21 -37.58
N PRO A 894 11.16 -18.50 -36.29
CA PRO A 894 11.70 -17.72 -35.17
C PRO A 894 13.24 -17.85 -35.03
N GLY A 895 13.86 -18.88 -35.60
CA GLY A 895 15.32 -19.01 -35.66
C GLY A 895 15.99 -19.21 -34.30
N CYS A 896 15.25 -19.65 -33.28
CA CYS A 896 15.76 -19.77 -31.91
C CYS A 896 16.80 -20.90 -31.78
N PRO A 897 17.93 -20.68 -31.07
CA PRO A 897 18.94 -21.71 -30.84
C PRO A 897 18.31 -22.89 -30.08
N ASN A 898 18.38 -24.11 -30.64
CA ASN A 898 17.75 -25.36 -30.17
C ASN A 898 16.30 -25.63 -30.62
N LYS A 899 15.70 -24.76 -31.43
CA LYS A 899 14.32 -24.89 -31.97
C LYS A 899 14.27 -24.57 -33.47
N SER A 900 15.32 -24.93 -34.21
CA SER A 900 15.51 -24.57 -35.62
C SER A 900 14.45 -25.14 -36.58
N ASP A 901 13.71 -26.15 -36.14
CA ASP A 901 12.68 -26.83 -36.96
C ASP A 901 11.26 -26.29 -36.70
N GLU A 902 11.08 -25.30 -35.81
CA GLU A 902 9.79 -24.67 -35.55
C GLU A 902 9.35 -23.82 -36.76
N ASN A 903 8.31 -24.27 -37.46
CA ASN A 903 7.63 -23.51 -38.51
C ASN A 903 6.23 -23.13 -38.02
N ILE A 904 6.02 -21.84 -37.77
CA ILE A 904 4.78 -21.28 -37.22
C ILE A 904 4.21 -20.32 -38.27
N PRO A 905 3.36 -20.78 -39.20
CA PRO A 905 2.88 -19.95 -40.30
C PRO A 905 2.30 -18.61 -39.85
N GLY A 906 2.88 -17.50 -40.33
CA GLY A 906 2.46 -16.14 -39.97
C GLY A 906 2.87 -15.70 -38.56
N GLY A 907 3.68 -16.48 -37.83
CA GLY A 907 4.12 -16.18 -36.46
C GLY A 907 3.02 -16.29 -35.41
N VAL A 908 1.88 -16.92 -35.75
CA VAL A 908 0.69 -17.00 -34.91
C VAL A 908 0.25 -18.45 -34.75
N ILE A 909 0.00 -18.85 -33.50
CA ILE A 909 -0.45 -20.20 -33.17
C ILE A 909 -1.49 -20.15 -32.05
N ARG A 910 -2.32 -21.19 -31.93
CA ARG A 910 -3.21 -21.32 -30.78
C ARG A 910 -2.39 -21.65 -29.53
N GLY A 911 -2.76 -21.05 -28.40
CA GLY A 911 -2.16 -21.30 -27.09
C GLY A 911 -1.97 -22.79 -26.75
N SER A 912 -3.03 -23.59 -26.89
CA SER A 912 -2.98 -25.03 -26.62
C SER A 912 -2.08 -25.84 -27.57
N GLU A 913 -1.83 -25.33 -28.77
CA GLU A 913 -0.91 -25.95 -29.75
C GLU A 913 0.56 -25.60 -29.44
N TRP A 914 0.80 -24.51 -28.71
CA TRP A 914 2.13 -24.10 -28.25
C TRP A 914 2.49 -24.74 -26.92
N HIS A 915 1.76 -24.39 -25.85
CA HIS A 915 1.92 -24.97 -24.51
C HIS A 915 0.54 -25.14 -23.89
N SER A 916 0.01 -26.35 -23.93
CA SER A 916 -1.29 -26.67 -23.34
C SER A 916 -1.21 -26.80 -21.82
N HIS A 917 -1.90 -25.93 -21.09
CA HIS A 917 -2.12 -26.04 -19.64
C HIS A 917 -3.48 -25.47 -19.24
N LEU A 918 -3.85 -25.65 -17.97
CA LEU A 918 -5.01 -25.03 -17.36
C LEU A 918 -4.55 -23.83 -16.53
N GLY A 919 -5.46 -22.87 -16.35
CA GLY A 919 -5.23 -21.76 -15.42
C GLY A 919 -4.38 -20.62 -15.97
N SER A 920 -4.41 -20.35 -17.28
CA SER A 920 -3.68 -19.21 -17.85
C SER A 920 -4.43 -17.89 -17.70
N MET A 921 -3.67 -16.80 -17.58
CA MET A 921 -4.25 -15.44 -17.52
C MET A 921 -5.07 -15.14 -18.78
N LYS A 922 -4.58 -15.61 -19.93
CA LYS A 922 -5.19 -15.45 -21.24
C LYS A 922 -6.57 -16.08 -21.30
N ASP A 923 -6.71 -17.32 -20.86
CA ASP A 923 -7.98 -18.05 -20.84
C ASP A 923 -8.96 -17.42 -19.85
N PHE A 924 -8.49 -17.00 -18.68
CA PHE A 924 -9.30 -16.35 -17.66
C PHE A 924 -9.85 -14.99 -18.13
N SER A 925 -9.02 -14.19 -18.80
CA SER A 925 -9.37 -12.86 -19.29
C SER A 925 -10.47 -12.90 -20.34
N VAL A 926 -10.44 -13.89 -21.23
CA VAL A 926 -11.51 -14.09 -22.23
C VAL A 926 -12.79 -14.63 -21.59
N THR A 927 -12.66 -15.60 -20.68
CA THR A 927 -13.83 -16.30 -20.11
C THR A 927 -14.58 -15.45 -19.08
N PHE A 928 -13.86 -14.82 -18.16
CA PHE A 928 -14.43 -14.11 -17.00
C PHE A 928 -14.30 -12.60 -17.10
N GLY A 929 -13.21 -12.11 -17.70
CA GLY A 929 -13.01 -10.68 -17.94
C GLY A 929 -13.75 -10.14 -19.16
N HIS A 930 -14.31 -11.02 -20.01
CA HIS A 930 -14.92 -10.68 -21.31
C HIS A 930 -14.00 -9.82 -22.20
N CYS A 931 -12.68 -9.96 -22.03
CA CYS A 931 -11.66 -9.17 -22.70
C CYS A 931 -10.79 -10.09 -23.59
N PRO A 932 -10.71 -9.83 -24.92
CA PRO A 932 -9.73 -10.49 -25.78
C PRO A 932 -8.31 -10.30 -25.24
N GLU A 933 -7.57 -11.40 -25.05
CA GLU A 933 -6.17 -11.37 -24.62
C GLU A 933 -5.30 -12.19 -25.57
N ILE A 934 -4.13 -11.65 -25.94
CA ILE A 934 -3.08 -12.36 -26.69
C ILE A 934 -1.78 -12.37 -25.88
N THR A 935 -0.97 -13.42 -26.03
CA THR A 935 0.37 -13.50 -25.40
C THR A 935 1.44 -13.42 -26.47
N VAL A 936 2.31 -12.42 -26.37
CA VAL A 936 3.43 -12.14 -27.27
C VAL A 936 4.71 -12.68 -26.65
N TYR A 937 5.38 -13.59 -27.33
CA TYR A 937 6.70 -14.07 -26.99
C TYR A 937 7.74 -13.15 -27.67
N THR A 938 8.44 -12.38 -26.85
CA THR A 938 9.22 -11.20 -27.28
C THR A 938 10.62 -11.53 -27.77
N SER A 939 11.21 -12.64 -27.32
CA SER A 939 12.53 -13.04 -27.82
C SER A 939 12.81 -14.51 -27.57
N CYS A 940 13.66 -15.11 -28.42
CA CYS A 940 14.11 -16.50 -28.29
C CYS A 940 14.80 -16.82 -26.96
N CYS A 941 15.31 -15.81 -26.25
CA CYS A 941 15.99 -15.95 -24.99
C CYS A 941 15.05 -15.46 -23.87
N TYR A 942 14.87 -16.22 -22.78
CA TYR A 942 14.08 -15.72 -21.64
C TYR A 942 14.70 -14.44 -21.07
N PHE A 943 16.01 -14.47 -20.80
CA PHE A 943 16.75 -13.34 -20.24
C PHE A 943 18.01 -13.02 -21.07
N PRO A 944 17.88 -12.28 -22.19
CA PRO A 944 19.01 -11.89 -23.03
C PRO A 944 19.94 -10.91 -22.34
N SER A 945 21.07 -10.57 -22.99
CA SER A 945 21.96 -9.54 -22.45
C SER A 945 21.33 -8.15 -22.61
N ALA A 946 21.59 -7.25 -21.67
CA ALA A 946 21.03 -5.90 -21.67
C ALA A 946 21.36 -5.11 -22.95
N GLY A 947 22.50 -5.40 -23.58
CA GLY A 947 22.90 -4.80 -24.86
C GLY A 947 21.98 -5.12 -26.05
N GLN A 948 21.09 -6.11 -25.93
CA GLN A 948 20.12 -6.47 -26.97
C GLN A 948 18.80 -5.69 -26.83
N LEU A 949 18.53 -5.06 -25.67
CA LEU A 949 17.29 -4.34 -25.41
C LEU A 949 16.98 -3.21 -26.40
N PRO A 950 17.94 -2.39 -26.88
CA PRO A 950 17.65 -1.37 -27.88
C PRO A 950 17.14 -1.96 -29.21
N GLY A 951 17.71 -3.09 -29.64
CA GLY A 951 17.26 -3.80 -30.84
C GLY A 951 15.86 -4.39 -30.65
N LEU A 952 15.64 -5.06 -29.52
CA LEU A 952 14.32 -5.63 -29.18
C LEU A 952 13.24 -4.53 -29.11
N TRP A 953 13.55 -3.36 -28.54
CA TRP A 953 12.63 -2.22 -28.55
C TRP A 953 12.35 -1.71 -29.97
N ALA A 954 13.38 -1.60 -30.80
CA ALA A 954 13.22 -1.18 -32.20
C ALA A 954 12.30 -2.13 -32.99
N ASP A 955 12.41 -3.44 -32.72
CA ASP A 955 11.62 -4.49 -33.38
C ASP A 955 10.15 -4.51 -32.89
N HIS A 956 9.90 -4.27 -31.60
CA HIS A 956 8.57 -4.40 -30.98
C HIS A 956 7.74 -3.10 -30.92
N ARG A 957 8.36 -1.91 -30.94
CA ARG A 957 7.64 -0.64 -30.76
C ARG A 957 6.51 -0.39 -31.76
N LYS A 958 6.69 -0.80 -33.03
CA LYS A 958 5.66 -0.68 -34.08
C LYS A 958 4.45 -1.58 -33.76
N SER A 959 4.70 -2.81 -33.34
CA SER A 959 3.64 -3.77 -32.95
C SER A 959 2.89 -3.35 -31.69
N LEU A 960 3.56 -2.75 -30.71
CA LEU A 960 2.89 -2.22 -29.51
C LEU A 960 1.95 -1.05 -29.85
N LEU A 961 2.43 -0.11 -30.68
CA LEU A 961 1.62 1.03 -31.13
C LEU A 961 0.44 0.58 -32.03
N SER A 962 0.59 -0.49 -32.81
CA SER A 962 -0.51 -0.98 -33.64
C SER A 962 -1.68 -1.51 -32.79
N MET A 963 -1.41 -2.07 -31.61
CA MET A 963 -2.47 -2.48 -30.66
C MET A 963 -3.23 -1.28 -30.09
N LEU A 964 -2.53 -0.16 -29.82
CA LEU A 964 -3.17 1.09 -29.40
C LEU A 964 -4.06 1.68 -30.49
N VAL A 965 -3.72 1.49 -31.76
CA VAL A 965 -4.57 1.92 -32.89
C VAL A 965 -5.76 0.97 -33.07
N GLU A 966 -5.54 -0.34 -32.95
CA GLU A 966 -6.57 -1.35 -33.18
C GLU A 966 -7.69 -1.29 -32.14
N VAL A 967 -7.40 -0.91 -30.89
CA VAL A 967 -8.41 -0.82 -29.83
C VAL A 967 -9.53 0.17 -30.15
N HIS A 968 -9.31 1.12 -31.07
CA HIS A 968 -10.32 2.07 -31.55
C HIS A 968 -11.17 1.56 -32.72
N LYS A 969 -10.80 0.44 -33.33
CA LYS A 969 -11.55 -0.17 -34.44
C LYS A 969 -12.61 -1.13 -33.92
N GLY A 970 -13.24 -1.88 -34.82
CA GLY A 970 -14.34 -2.77 -34.47
C GLY A 970 -15.67 -2.05 -34.47
N VAL A 971 -16.58 -2.46 -33.57
CA VAL A 971 -17.93 -1.93 -33.49
C VAL A 971 -18.16 -1.23 -32.16
N HIS A 972 -18.55 0.04 -32.22
CA HIS A 972 -19.05 0.77 -31.07
C HIS A 972 -20.47 1.26 -31.32
N GLY A 973 -21.22 1.53 -30.26
CA GLY A 973 -22.61 1.91 -30.42
C GLY A 973 -23.36 2.22 -29.15
N PHE A 974 -24.57 2.75 -29.32
CA PHE A 974 -25.50 3.02 -28.24
C PHE A 974 -26.77 2.19 -28.37
N VAL A 975 -27.26 1.75 -27.23
CA VAL A 975 -28.53 1.04 -27.09
C VAL A 975 -29.51 1.92 -26.34
N GLN A 976 -30.65 2.19 -26.96
CA GLN A 976 -31.68 3.08 -26.43
C GLN A 976 -33.09 2.55 -26.71
N ASP A 977 -34.08 3.02 -25.96
CA ASP A 977 -35.49 2.78 -26.28
C ASP A 977 -36.01 3.78 -27.34
N LYS A 978 -37.26 3.60 -27.77
CA LYS A 978 -37.95 4.52 -28.69
C LYS A 978 -38.08 5.97 -28.19
N SER A 979 -37.96 6.21 -26.89
CA SER A 979 -37.99 7.55 -26.30
C SER A 979 -36.62 8.22 -26.25
N GLY A 980 -35.57 7.53 -26.71
CA GLY A 980 -34.18 7.98 -26.64
C GLY A 980 -33.54 7.75 -25.27
N LYS A 981 -34.17 6.97 -24.39
CA LYS A 981 -33.59 6.64 -23.08
C LYS A 981 -32.55 5.53 -23.25
N PRO A 982 -31.31 5.70 -22.76
CA PRO A 982 -30.29 4.67 -22.85
C PRO A 982 -30.65 3.44 -22.00
N ILE A 983 -30.33 2.25 -22.52
CA ILE A 983 -30.56 0.97 -21.85
C ILE A 983 -29.21 0.39 -21.43
N SER A 984 -28.91 0.49 -20.14
CA SER A 984 -27.74 -0.14 -19.52
C SER A 984 -27.94 -1.64 -19.31
N LYS A 985 -26.87 -2.44 -19.31
CA LYS A 985 -26.86 -3.90 -19.09
C LYS A 985 -27.62 -4.72 -20.14
N ALA A 986 -27.98 -4.13 -21.29
CA ALA A 986 -28.39 -4.90 -22.46
C ALA A 986 -27.24 -5.83 -22.90
N THR A 987 -27.59 -7.06 -23.25
CA THR A 987 -26.66 -8.10 -23.73
C THR A 987 -26.57 -8.02 -25.25
N ILE A 988 -25.37 -7.78 -25.76
CA ILE A 988 -25.03 -7.76 -27.18
C ILE A 988 -24.35 -9.08 -27.52
N VAL A 989 -25.05 -9.95 -28.24
CA VAL A 989 -24.55 -11.26 -28.70
C VAL A 989 -24.08 -11.14 -30.14
N LEU A 990 -22.82 -11.47 -30.40
CA LEU A 990 -22.18 -11.35 -31.71
C LEU A 990 -21.89 -12.74 -32.27
N ASN A 991 -22.36 -13.02 -33.49
CA ASN A 991 -22.15 -14.29 -34.20
C ASN A 991 -22.41 -15.54 -33.34
N GLU A 992 -23.46 -15.51 -32.50
CA GLU A 992 -23.93 -16.63 -31.66
C GLU A 992 -22.98 -17.07 -30.51
N GLY A 993 -21.89 -16.33 -30.22
CA GLY A 993 -20.93 -16.67 -29.17
C GLY A 993 -20.58 -15.51 -28.21
N LEU A 994 -19.89 -14.48 -28.71
CA LEU A 994 -19.36 -13.39 -27.86
C LEU A 994 -20.49 -12.54 -27.27
N ARG A 995 -20.46 -12.35 -25.95
CA ARG A 995 -21.42 -11.53 -25.21
C ARG A 995 -20.74 -10.30 -24.63
N VAL A 996 -21.23 -9.12 -24.99
CA VAL A 996 -20.79 -7.83 -24.43
C VAL A 996 -21.99 -7.17 -23.77
N TYR A 997 -21.76 -6.50 -22.64
CA TYR A 997 -22.81 -5.79 -21.91
C TYR A 997 -22.67 -4.29 -22.14
N THR A 998 -23.81 -3.60 -22.31
CA THR A 998 -23.81 -2.13 -22.38
C THR A 998 -23.53 -1.50 -21.02
N LYS A 999 -22.75 -0.42 -21.04
CA LYS A 999 -22.35 0.35 -19.85
C LYS A 999 -23.47 1.29 -19.38
N GLU A 1000 -23.22 2.03 -18.30
CA GLU A 1000 -24.07 3.16 -17.92
C GLU A 1000 -24.13 4.17 -19.08
N GLY A 1001 -25.33 4.55 -19.50
CA GLY A 1001 -25.54 5.34 -20.73
C GLY A 1001 -25.77 4.51 -22.01
N GLY A 1002 -25.83 3.18 -21.93
CA GLY A 1002 -26.21 2.30 -23.05
C GLY A 1002 -25.13 2.09 -24.11
N TYR A 1003 -23.90 2.57 -23.86
CA TYR A 1003 -22.77 2.43 -24.76
C TYR A 1003 -22.17 1.01 -24.72
N PHE A 1004 -21.70 0.50 -25.86
CA PHE A 1004 -20.88 -0.71 -25.94
C PHE A 1004 -19.76 -0.54 -26.99
N HIS A 1005 -18.65 -1.23 -26.77
CA HIS A 1005 -17.53 -1.31 -27.70
C HIS A 1005 -17.01 -2.74 -27.77
N VAL A 1006 -16.73 -3.23 -28.98
CA VAL A 1006 -16.27 -4.59 -29.20
C VAL A 1006 -15.33 -4.68 -30.40
N LEU A 1007 -14.20 -5.35 -30.19
CA LEU A 1007 -13.26 -5.68 -31.26
C LEU A 1007 -13.78 -6.89 -32.04
N LEU A 1008 -13.77 -6.75 -33.37
CA LEU A 1008 -14.17 -7.78 -34.31
C LEU A 1008 -13.21 -7.78 -35.49
N ALA A 1009 -12.94 -8.95 -36.06
CA ALA A 1009 -12.21 -9.06 -37.32
C ALA A 1009 -12.92 -8.27 -38.44
N PRO A 1010 -12.18 -7.78 -39.46
CA PRO A 1010 -12.80 -7.16 -40.62
C PRO A 1010 -13.73 -8.14 -41.36
N GLY A 1011 -14.96 -7.72 -41.67
CA GLY A 1011 -15.95 -8.59 -42.31
C GLY A 1011 -17.40 -8.24 -41.96
N LEU A 1012 -18.33 -9.09 -42.38
CA LEU A 1012 -19.75 -8.96 -42.07
C LEU A 1012 -20.10 -9.74 -40.80
N HIS A 1013 -20.64 -9.05 -39.79
CA HIS A 1013 -21.01 -9.62 -38.48
C HIS A 1013 -22.50 -9.44 -38.19
N ASN A 1014 -23.09 -10.43 -37.51
CA ASN A 1014 -24.46 -10.38 -37.01
C ASN A 1014 -24.44 -9.99 -35.53
N ILE A 1015 -25.15 -8.91 -35.20
CA ILE A 1015 -25.34 -8.40 -33.85
C ILE A 1015 -26.77 -8.70 -33.41
N ASN A 1016 -26.91 -9.32 -32.25
CA ASN A 1016 -28.18 -9.66 -31.65
C ASN A 1016 -28.27 -9.04 -30.25
N ALA A 1017 -29.05 -7.98 -30.11
CA ALA A 1017 -29.21 -7.24 -28.86
C ALA A 1017 -30.43 -7.73 -28.08
N ILE A 1018 -30.24 -8.01 -26.79
CA ILE A 1018 -31.24 -8.53 -25.86
C ILE A 1018 -31.29 -7.63 -24.62
N ALA A 1019 -32.49 -7.22 -24.19
CA ALA A 1019 -32.70 -6.48 -22.95
C ALA A 1019 -34.04 -6.88 -22.32
N ASP A 1020 -34.07 -7.00 -20.98
CA ASP A 1020 -35.27 -7.40 -20.25
C ASP A 1020 -36.42 -6.40 -20.44
N GLY A 1021 -37.60 -6.90 -20.86
CA GLY A 1021 -38.78 -6.08 -21.15
C GLY A 1021 -38.83 -5.46 -22.55
N TYR A 1022 -37.89 -5.80 -23.43
CA TYR A 1022 -37.80 -5.30 -24.80
C TYR A 1022 -37.70 -6.44 -25.83
N GLN A 1023 -38.22 -6.20 -27.03
CA GLN A 1023 -38.11 -7.16 -28.13
C GLN A 1023 -36.67 -7.26 -28.64
N GLN A 1024 -36.15 -8.48 -28.77
CA GLN A 1024 -34.83 -8.77 -29.31
C GLN A 1024 -34.62 -8.14 -30.71
N LYS A 1025 -33.45 -7.54 -30.93
CA LYS A 1025 -33.11 -6.83 -32.19
C LYS A 1025 -31.93 -7.48 -32.89
N HIS A 1026 -32.10 -7.75 -34.18
CA HIS A 1026 -31.05 -8.28 -35.06
C HIS A 1026 -30.55 -7.17 -36.00
N VAL A 1027 -29.24 -6.90 -35.97
CA VAL A 1027 -28.57 -5.88 -36.79
C VAL A 1027 -27.36 -6.52 -37.49
N LYS A 1028 -27.14 -6.20 -38.76
CA LYS A 1028 -25.94 -6.61 -39.51
C LYS A 1028 -25.00 -5.43 -39.66
N VAL A 1029 -23.71 -5.66 -39.41
CA VAL A 1029 -22.69 -4.61 -39.39
C VAL A 1029 -21.48 -5.08 -40.16
N PHE A 1030 -20.94 -4.21 -41.01
CA PHE A 1030 -19.74 -4.46 -41.77
C PHE A 1030 -18.56 -3.75 -41.10
N VAL A 1031 -17.64 -4.54 -40.55
CA VAL A 1031 -16.44 -4.05 -39.85
C VAL A 1031 -15.34 -3.79 -40.86
N ARG A 1032 -14.87 -2.54 -40.92
CA ARG A 1032 -13.78 -2.12 -41.80
C ARG A 1032 -12.41 -2.43 -41.16
N HIS A 1033 -11.39 -2.54 -42.00
CA HIS A 1033 -10.01 -2.77 -41.56
C HIS A 1033 -9.29 -1.47 -41.15
N ASP A 1034 -9.76 -0.33 -41.65
CA ASP A 1034 -9.10 0.98 -41.59
C ASP A 1034 -9.86 2.04 -40.77
N ALA A 1035 -11.09 1.75 -40.32
CA ALA A 1035 -11.93 2.71 -39.61
C ALA A 1035 -12.90 2.02 -38.63
N PRO A 1036 -13.31 2.72 -37.54
CA PRO A 1036 -14.36 2.22 -36.66
C PRO A 1036 -15.71 2.09 -37.35
N SER A 1037 -16.59 1.24 -36.81
CA SER A 1037 -17.96 1.05 -37.29
C SER A 1037 -18.96 1.40 -36.19
N SER A 1038 -19.77 2.44 -36.38
CA SER A 1038 -20.77 2.89 -35.41
C SER A 1038 -22.14 2.24 -35.63
N VAL A 1039 -22.82 1.83 -34.56
CA VAL A 1039 -24.16 1.20 -34.64
C VAL A 1039 -25.10 1.78 -33.59
N PHE A 1040 -26.29 2.20 -33.99
CA PHE A 1040 -27.34 2.63 -33.06
C PHE A 1040 -28.46 1.59 -33.02
N ILE A 1041 -28.70 1.00 -31.85
CA ILE A 1041 -29.72 -0.04 -31.65
C ILE A 1041 -30.88 0.55 -30.86
N VAL A 1042 -32.06 0.59 -31.47
CA VAL A 1042 -33.29 1.09 -30.82
C VAL A 1042 -34.21 -0.08 -30.48
N PHE A 1043 -34.48 -0.27 -29.19
CA PHE A 1043 -35.38 -1.30 -28.68
C PHE A 1043 -36.86 -0.87 -28.71
N ASP A 1044 -37.72 -1.85 -28.96
CA ASP A 1044 -39.16 -1.73 -28.87
C ASP A 1044 -39.63 -2.34 -27.54
N THR A 1045 -40.41 -1.59 -26.75
CA THR A 1045 -41.02 -2.11 -25.52
C THR A 1045 -42.01 -3.23 -25.85
N GLU A 1046 -41.95 -4.35 -25.13
CA GLU A 1046 -42.91 -5.44 -25.31
C GLU A 1046 -44.32 -5.02 -24.85
N ASN A 1047 -45.25 -4.86 -25.79
CA ASN A 1047 -46.64 -4.48 -25.51
C ASN A 1047 -47.54 -5.67 -25.15
N ARG A 1048 -46.97 -6.84 -24.83
CA ARG A 1048 -47.72 -8.08 -24.53
C ARG A 1048 -47.38 -8.61 -23.14
N ILE A 1049 -48.40 -8.93 -22.36
CA ILE A 1049 -48.29 -9.62 -21.06
C ILE A 1049 -49.04 -10.95 -21.24
N PHE A 1050 -48.38 -12.09 -21.04
CA PHE A 1050 -48.92 -13.44 -21.32
C PHE A 1050 -49.46 -13.64 -22.75
N GLY A 1051 -48.83 -13.02 -23.75
CA GLY A 1051 -49.23 -13.13 -25.16
C GLY A 1051 -50.44 -12.27 -25.57
N LEU A 1052 -51.04 -11.51 -24.64
CA LEU A 1052 -52.18 -10.63 -24.90
C LEU A 1052 -51.78 -9.13 -24.85
N PRO A 1053 -52.48 -8.23 -25.55
CA PRO A 1053 -52.21 -6.79 -25.50
C PRO A 1053 -52.30 -6.25 -24.07
N ARG A 1054 -51.31 -5.46 -23.63
CA ARG A 1054 -51.24 -4.90 -22.26
C ARG A 1054 -52.50 -4.14 -21.84
N GLU A 1055 -53.12 -3.39 -22.76
CA GLU A 1055 -54.39 -2.69 -22.52
C GLU A 1055 -55.52 -3.65 -22.13
N LEU A 1056 -55.58 -4.83 -22.76
CA LEU A 1056 -56.58 -5.86 -22.50
C LEU A 1056 -56.37 -6.49 -21.12
N VAL A 1057 -55.11 -6.78 -20.74
CA VAL A 1057 -54.81 -7.38 -19.43
C VAL A 1057 -55.14 -6.40 -18.29
N VAL A 1058 -54.81 -5.12 -18.45
CA VAL A 1058 -55.10 -4.08 -17.44
C VAL A 1058 -56.61 -3.82 -17.34
N THR A 1059 -57.34 -3.77 -18.46
CA THR A 1059 -58.81 -3.60 -18.44
C THR A 1059 -59.52 -4.80 -17.85
N VAL A 1060 -59.12 -6.03 -18.17
CA VAL A 1060 -59.71 -7.25 -17.59
C VAL A 1060 -59.42 -7.32 -16.09
N ALA A 1061 -58.19 -7.10 -15.64
CA ALA A 1061 -57.86 -7.10 -14.21
C ALA A 1061 -58.63 -6.01 -13.44
N GLY A 1062 -58.74 -4.80 -14.00
CA GLY A 1062 -59.53 -3.72 -13.43
C GLY A 1062 -61.03 -4.03 -13.35
N ALA A 1063 -61.60 -4.65 -14.39
CA ALA A 1063 -62.99 -5.09 -14.40
C ALA A 1063 -63.23 -6.22 -13.38
N SER A 1064 -62.33 -7.19 -13.27
CA SER A 1064 -62.42 -8.29 -12.30
C SER A 1064 -62.34 -7.79 -10.85
N MET A 1065 -61.42 -6.86 -10.56
CA MET A 1065 -61.30 -6.21 -9.24
C MET A 1065 -62.56 -5.42 -8.89
N SER A 1066 -63.09 -4.64 -9.85
CA SER A 1066 -64.32 -3.87 -9.65
C SER A 1066 -65.53 -4.76 -9.42
N ALA A 1067 -65.61 -5.88 -10.15
CA ALA A 1067 -66.63 -6.89 -9.96
C ALA A 1067 -66.52 -7.52 -8.56
N LEU A 1068 -65.33 -7.94 -8.13
CA LEU A 1068 -65.10 -8.52 -6.79
C LEU A 1068 -65.49 -7.56 -5.66
N VAL A 1069 -65.18 -6.27 -5.78
CA VAL A 1069 -65.58 -5.25 -4.81
C VAL A 1069 -67.10 -5.07 -4.79
N LEU A 1070 -67.75 -5.02 -5.96
CA LEU A 1070 -69.22 -4.97 -6.05
C LEU A 1070 -69.87 -6.21 -5.42
N THR A 1071 -69.35 -7.41 -5.70
CA THR A 1071 -69.87 -8.66 -5.10
C THR A 1071 -69.67 -8.66 -3.58
N ALA A 1072 -68.52 -8.20 -3.09
CA ALA A 1072 -68.24 -8.08 -1.66
C ALA A 1072 -69.18 -7.05 -0.98
N CYS A 1073 -69.45 -5.91 -1.62
CA CYS A 1073 -70.41 -4.92 -1.14
C CYS A 1073 -71.85 -5.46 -1.11
N ILE A 1074 -72.25 -6.23 -2.12
CA ILE A 1074 -73.57 -6.88 -2.18
C ILE A 1074 -73.68 -7.94 -1.08
N ILE A 1075 -72.65 -8.79 -0.89
CA ILE A 1075 -72.60 -9.79 0.18
C ILE A 1075 -72.68 -9.12 1.55
N TRP A 1076 -71.93 -8.04 1.76
CA TRP A 1076 -71.97 -7.28 3.02
C TRP A 1076 -73.36 -6.68 3.28
N CYS A 1077 -74.01 -6.08 2.28
CA CYS A 1077 -75.37 -5.56 2.42
C CYS A 1077 -76.38 -6.67 2.75
N VAL A 1078 -76.27 -7.85 2.12
CA VAL A 1078 -77.16 -9.00 2.36
C VAL A 1078 -76.93 -9.61 3.75
N CYS A 1079 -75.68 -9.73 4.19
CA CYS A 1079 -75.32 -10.22 5.53
C CYS A 1079 -75.72 -9.22 6.64
N SER A 1080 -75.61 -7.92 6.39
CA SER A 1080 -76.01 -6.86 7.33
C SER A 1080 -77.53 -6.79 7.56
N ILE A 1081 -78.35 -7.15 6.56
CA ILE A 1081 -79.82 -7.13 6.67
C ILE A 1081 -80.35 -8.39 7.37
N LYS A 1082 -79.63 -9.52 7.32
CA LYS A 1082 -80.04 -10.78 7.97
C LYS A 1082 -79.57 -10.94 9.43
N SER A 1083 -78.57 -10.18 9.88
CA SER A 1083 -77.96 -10.34 11.21
C SER A 1083 -78.70 -9.64 12.36
N ASN A 1084 -79.85 -9.00 12.13
CA ASN A 1084 -80.51 -8.10 13.10
C ASN A 1084 -81.83 -8.60 13.72
N ARG A 1085 -82.11 -9.91 13.73
CA ARG A 1085 -83.18 -10.48 14.55
C ARG A 1085 -82.68 -11.76 15.24
N HIS A 1086 -82.91 -11.83 16.55
CA HIS A 1086 -82.63 -12.93 17.50
C HIS A 1086 -81.28 -12.88 18.24
N LYS A 1087 -81.17 -11.91 19.15
CA LYS A 1087 -80.51 -12.10 20.45
C LYS A 1087 -81.54 -11.84 21.54
N ASP A 1088 -82.11 -12.91 22.10
CA ASP A 1088 -82.64 -12.95 23.47
C ASP A 1088 -82.84 -14.42 23.89
N GLY A 1089 -82.22 -14.81 25.00
CA GLY A 1089 -82.74 -15.84 25.90
C GLY A 1089 -82.10 -17.24 25.92
N PHE A 1090 -81.43 -17.52 27.05
CA PHE A 1090 -81.34 -18.80 27.79
C PHE A 1090 -80.23 -19.85 27.53
N HIS A 1091 -79.18 -19.73 28.36
CA HIS A 1091 -78.60 -20.69 29.33
C HIS A 1091 -78.52 -22.23 29.10
N ARG A 1092 -77.25 -22.68 29.27
CA ARG A 1092 -76.69 -23.77 30.13
C ARG A 1092 -76.77 -25.26 29.72
N LEU A 1093 -75.55 -25.84 29.79
CA LEU A 1093 -75.14 -27.16 30.33
C LEU A 1093 -75.22 -28.44 29.45
N ARG A 1094 -74.02 -28.80 28.96
CA ARG A 1094 -73.24 -30.04 29.20
C ARG A 1094 -73.79 -31.42 28.76
N GLN A 1095 -72.96 -32.05 27.91
CA GLN A 1095 -72.64 -33.49 27.77
C GLN A 1095 -73.60 -34.41 26.98
N HIS A 1096 -73.23 -34.71 25.73
CA HIS A 1096 -73.08 -36.04 25.10
C HIS A 1096 -72.69 -35.81 23.62
N HIS A 1097 -71.54 -36.32 23.16
CA HIS A 1097 -71.38 -37.52 22.31
C HIS A 1097 -72.13 -37.40 20.97
N ASP A 1098 -71.38 -37.20 19.87
CA ASP A 1098 -71.55 -37.90 18.59
C ASP A 1098 -70.50 -37.43 17.58
N ASP A 1099 -69.85 -38.43 16.99
CA ASP A 1099 -68.94 -38.39 15.86
C ASP A 1099 -69.70 -38.25 14.51
N TYR A 1100 -68.94 -37.90 13.45
CA TYR A 1100 -69.26 -38.03 12.01
C TYR A 1100 -70.40 -37.11 11.47
N GLU A 1101 -70.28 -36.28 10.42
CA GLU A 1101 -69.40 -36.24 9.23
C GLU A 1101 -69.19 -34.79 8.69
N ASP A 1102 -68.08 -34.60 7.95
CA ASP A 1102 -67.82 -33.72 6.79
C ASP A 1102 -67.26 -32.26 6.87
N GLU A 1103 -65.91 -32.23 6.82
CA GLU A 1103 -64.94 -31.45 6.00
C GLU A 1103 -64.61 -29.94 6.24
N ILE A 1104 -63.31 -29.60 6.09
CA ILE A 1104 -62.43 -29.09 7.16
C ILE A 1104 -61.59 -27.83 6.83
N ARG A 1105 -61.27 -27.08 7.91
CA ARG A 1105 -60.47 -25.84 8.15
C ARG A 1105 -58.93 -25.99 8.11
N MET A 1106 -58.19 -24.86 8.03
CA MET A 1106 -56.92 -24.69 8.78
C MET A 1106 -56.67 -23.25 9.29
N MET A 1107 -56.50 -23.12 10.61
CA MET A 1107 -55.76 -22.06 11.30
C MET A 1107 -55.08 -22.69 12.54
N SER A 1108 -53.79 -22.39 12.69
CA SER A 1108 -52.94 -22.35 13.89
C SER A 1108 -53.54 -22.83 15.24
N THR A 1109 -52.88 -23.81 15.89
CA THR A 1109 -52.03 -23.60 17.10
C THR A 1109 -51.39 -24.91 17.58
N GLY A 1110 -50.07 -24.90 17.83
CA GLY A 1110 -49.45 -25.48 19.03
C GLY A 1110 -49.25 -27.00 19.19
N SER A 1111 -47.97 -27.40 19.06
CA SER A 1111 -47.22 -28.26 20.00
C SER A 1111 -47.21 -29.80 19.87
N LYS A 1112 -45.98 -30.30 19.62
CA LYS A 1112 -45.29 -31.52 20.10
C LYS A 1112 -45.50 -32.89 19.40
N LYS A 1113 -44.39 -33.29 18.73
CA LYS A 1113 -43.67 -34.58 18.73
C LYS A 1113 -44.42 -35.88 18.39
N SER A 1114 -44.04 -36.44 17.24
CA SER A 1114 -43.55 -37.81 16.97
C SER A 1114 -44.16 -38.99 17.73
N LEU A 1115 -44.63 -40.01 16.98
CA LEU A 1115 -44.14 -41.41 17.03
C LEU A 1115 -44.95 -42.34 16.09
N LEU A 1116 -44.21 -43.13 15.29
CA LEU A 1116 -44.42 -44.53 14.89
C LEU A 1116 -45.78 -45.03 14.36
N SER A 1117 -45.77 -45.67 13.17
CA SER A 1117 -45.86 -47.15 13.06
C SER A 1117 -46.00 -47.67 11.61
N HIS A 1118 -45.17 -48.69 11.27
CA HIS A 1118 -45.42 -49.88 10.43
C HIS A 1118 -45.79 -49.73 8.92
N GLU A 1119 -44.95 -50.19 7.99
CA GLU A 1119 -44.69 -51.58 7.50
C GLU A 1119 -45.73 -52.12 6.50
N PHE A 1120 -45.23 -52.49 5.31
CA PHE A 1120 -45.51 -53.67 4.44
C PHE A 1120 -45.05 -53.28 3.02
N GLN A 1121 -43.87 -53.65 2.50
CA GLN A 1121 -43.30 -54.97 2.17
C GLN A 1121 -43.94 -55.62 0.92
N ASP A 1122 -43.17 -55.64 -0.18
CA ASP A 1122 -43.01 -56.69 -1.21
C ASP A 1122 -42.35 -56.04 -2.44
N GLU A 1123 -41.43 -56.61 -3.22
CA GLU A 1123 -40.56 -57.80 -3.23
C GLU A 1123 -39.74 -57.64 -4.54
N THR A 1124 -38.66 -58.41 -4.70
CA THR A 1124 -37.78 -58.58 -5.89
C THR A 1124 -36.69 -57.50 -6.06
N ASP A 1125 -35.41 -57.71 -5.73
CA ASP A 1125 -34.46 -58.83 -5.92
C ASP A 1125 -34.17 -59.20 -7.39
N THR A 1126 -32.87 -59.45 -7.65
CA THR A 1126 -32.18 -59.99 -8.87
C THR A 1126 -31.66 -58.91 -9.85
N GLU A 1127 -30.33 -58.61 -9.97
CA GLU A 1127 -29.18 -59.45 -10.40
C GLU A 1127 -29.59 -60.38 -11.56
N GLU A 1128 -29.19 -60.24 -12.81
CA GLU A 1128 -27.85 -60.33 -13.41
C GLU A 1128 -28.02 -60.00 -14.92
N GLU A 1129 -26.99 -59.48 -15.59
CA GLU A 1129 -26.36 -60.18 -16.73
C GLU A 1129 -25.18 -59.38 -17.30
N THR A 1130 -23.99 -59.92 -17.02
CA THR A 1130 -22.84 -60.18 -17.91
C THR A 1130 -22.43 -59.12 -18.97
N LEU A 1131 -21.26 -58.49 -18.83
CA LEU A 1131 -19.90 -58.95 -19.21
C LEU A 1131 -19.56 -58.93 -20.72
N TYR A 1132 -18.55 -58.08 -20.98
CA TYR A 1132 -17.45 -58.16 -21.96
C TYR A 1132 -17.60 -57.71 -23.42
N SER A 1133 -16.67 -56.79 -23.75
CA SER A 1133 -15.78 -56.80 -24.93
C SER A 1133 -16.30 -56.15 -26.22
N SER A 1134 -15.73 -55.02 -26.63
CA SER A 1134 -14.48 -54.98 -27.40
C SER A 1134 -14.25 -53.61 -28.07
N LYS A 1135 -13.00 -53.14 -27.96
CA LYS A 1135 -12.18 -52.43 -28.95
C LYS A 1135 -12.88 -51.64 -30.07
N HIS A 1136 -12.65 -50.34 -30.11
CA HIS A 1136 -11.51 -49.79 -30.87
C HIS A 1136 -11.11 -48.40 -30.42
#